data_AF-A0A8J7EZ03-F1
#
_entry.id   AF-A0A8J7EZ03-F1
#
_cell.length_a   1.000
_cell.length_b   1.000
_cell.length_c   1.000
_cell.angle_alpha   90.00
_cell.angle_beta   90.00
_cell.angle_gamma   90.00
#
_symmetry.space_group_name_H-M   'P 1'
#
loop_
_entity.id
_entity.type
_entity.pdbx_description
1 polymer ?
#
loop_
_entity_poly.entity_id
_entity_poly.type
_entity_poly.pdbx_seq_one_letter_code
_entity_poly.pdbx_strand_id
1 'polypeptide(L)'
;MSSKISEELGRLFEVGFNIGILTYIKQKQIRHNFGNLYLEELQQLKFPQMLKGIVSQVISTLEREMVQKWSTFYLQKGFFCGLNFFAEYLQSIGWSEAHKIRNLEILYYQCQFSGDNSIGTYEGRNKIQWFQEVLRQLDNFTSDDIERYQKQYFWEGLDLGKKGEFVNADTLILLRYRKQLRILCVDLSIFSINSSQELKNLDFVEILRNLLIRDISYLRSKSIFSQLRIDTQSLGFEFTDNLKNYFTAFKYKDKESAKLIQAGGYAYSFYHFLKENNIIHFEDKSIIFNAVGYSDRGISAMSVKPDNLTVLQNCYEIYTHDSSIREINQARKQVLNCIRRSAYSSFIKGKNFVDALLDIPANNTTNVIHQERVEGFFNSVDKVPQNLIDKLGLTGTLDLRNAHAELIKKELISDSNYIFLTGNPGIGKTTAIASFLKSHVDEGFLFFYVSPRKQVNLDIIEKFQDKNSNKLCDDRILAINSYSNLISDNQGEYTVQYVSNQHQGDFRLQSVQFCDSRNIELRLRRAERLNRKTEDIIQDKGKSSKGVLNSICEAISTVIEHQKSQNIIATVSIQSLKKTFDNSDTLKHVEKIFRNTYNDREDIVIPERMKAISHKIKHLFIMIDEITGDDSGVEFLHGIHKILDKYKLTDSQYSFNTKVIIADASIVDKNVINQHLADKTPEPDKIYFRRTNDISEPLSIEHFVFKNLPSTIINANSYPAKSLSITYKTIVESQLYVEKIRLEDKNSLIKSLQKQILQDIEILLNSSAVEQIIVYIQDKQRLGELIAKIKQQTAKFQPFEDYIEIHANISELEKEQINQCKNHVKIVFMTASGSRGLSFPQAKHILVEIPGFQIEKNLMEVIQVIYRGRGNDKIDHQDKQLIFYLSQKSIYYQDDFENQQLALQESVLSLLNILLILKASINTRIFGHGNISRNKFIVIPIGGKSIFTAGETFSTKIANLIKQLKQEHRRNRSDTLVENVYTSLEQLLGTADFTVRDTVNLNYLDLFKTFNNSFAKNCSSLDKLLDFGNIELAYISGSLLIVPIPQNTLEETYQMRVLDIATYVNQKLWQNMQIISHSKSYPQNLRSAIKDAIELIYKLKEQINKTQYLEQFSKNLDQYYALPLFIFISGEVLKEYFSNQPEEPEDERFRDILAAYIRLLYPVNNILPIGDKYKEFPFVLFRSYSLGEIRKKSFTDKYLLTSNELNVLNLILSQKDS
;
A
#
# COMPACT_ATOMS: atom_id res chain seq x y z
N MET A 1 -19.52 29.51 27.78
CA MET A 1 -20.69 28.86 27.14
C MET A 1 -20.29 28.04 25.92
N SER A 2 -19.40 28.51 25.04
CA SER A 2 -19.00 27.80 23.81
C SER A 2 -18.18 26.52 23.97
N SER A 3 -17.42 26.35 25.06
CA SER A 3 -16.62 25.12 25.32
C SER A 3 -17.47 23.93 25.78
N LYS A 4 -18.55 24.18 26.52
CA LYS A 4 -19.39 23.15 27.15
C LYS A 4 -20.11 22.27 26.13
N ILE A 5 -20.59 22.85 25.03
CA ILE A 5 -21.26 22.09 23.96
C ILE A 5 -20.28 21.13 23.27
N SER A 6 -19.04 21.55 23.01
CA SER A 6 -18.03 20.67 22.39
C SER A 6 -17.70 19.46 23.27
N GLU A 7 -17.57 19.68 24.58
CA GLU A 7 -17.35 18.61 25.57
C GLU A 7 -18.54 17.63 25.61
N GLU A 8 -19.78 18.13 25.61
CA GLU A 8 -21.00 17.31 25.61
C GLU A 8 -21.16 16.49 24.34
N LEU A 9 -20.80 17.04 23.17
CA LEU A 9 -20.72 16.26 21.93
C LEU A 9 -19.66 15.16 22.06
N GLY A 10 -18.53 15.45 22.71
CA GLY A 10 -17.47 14.48 23.06
C GLY A 10 -18.02 13.31 23.85
N ARG A 11 -18.81 13.59 24.90
CA ARG A 11 -19.46 12.57 25.71
C ARG A 11 -20.46 11.73 24.92
N LEU A 12 -21.25 12.35 24.04
CA LEU A 12 -22.17 11.59 23.17
C LEU A 12 -21.44 10.64 22.23
N PHE A 13 -20.28 11.05 21.72
CA PHE A 13 -19.43 10.17 20.91
C PHE A 13 -18.88 8.99 21.73
N GLU A 14 -18.40 9.24 22.95
CA GLU A 14 -17.92 8.22 23.89
C GLU A 14 -19.01 7.20 24.25
N VAL A 15 -20.20 7.68 24.63
CA VAL A 15 -21.37 6.84 24.93
C VAL A 15 -21.76 6.00 23.73
N GLY A 16 -21.86 6.61 22.55
CA GLY A 16 -22.14 5.89 21.31
C GLY A 16 -21.10 4.80 21.04
N PHE A 17 -19.80 5.13 21.19
CA PHE A 17 -18.70 4.20 20.96
C PHE A 17 -18.80 2.95 21.85
N ASN A 18 -18.99 3.14 23.15
CA ASN A 18 -19.13 2.01 24.08
C ASN A 18 -20.40 1.18 23.82
N ILE A 19 -21.52 1.81 23.45
CA ILE A 19 -22.73 1.08 23.01
C ILE A 19 -22.41 0.22 21.78
N GLY A 20 -21.68 0.76 20.80
CA GLY A 20 -21.28 0.01 19.61
C GLY A 20 -20.46 -1.25 19.94
N ILE A 21 -19.51 -1.15 20.88
CA ILE A 21 -18.73 -2.31 21.37
C ILE A 21 -19.65 -3.35 22.02
N LEU A 22 -20.52 -2.92 22.93
CA LEU A 22 -21.47 -3.79 23.62
C LEU A 22 -22.43 -4.49 22.64
N THR A 23 -22.91 -3.76 21.62
CA THR A 23 -23.72 -4.33 20.55
C THR A 23 -22.97 -5.44 19.83
N TYR A 24 -21.69 -5.24 19.48
CA TYR A 24 -20.89 -6.30 18.86
C TYR A 24 -20.72 -7.53 19.76
N ILE A 25 -20.42 -7.29 21.05
CA ILE A 25 -20.26 -8.36 22.06
C ILE A 25 -21.53 -9.21 22.14
N LYS A 26 -22.69 -8.56 22.24
CA LYS A 26 -24.01 -9.22 22.28
C LYS A 26 -24.29 -10.00 21.00
N GLN A 27 -24.07 -9.39 19.82
CA GLN A 27 -24.28 -10.03 18.52
C GLN A 27 -23.42 -11.28 18.31
N LYS A 28 -22.18 -11.28 18.82
CA LYS A 28 -21.24 -12.41 18.70
C LYS A 28 -21.29 -13.38 19.87
N GLN A 29 -22.11 -13.10 20.89
CA GLN A 29 -22.23 -13.92 22.10
C GLN A 29 -20.86 -14.20 22.74
N ILE A 30 -19.99 -13.18 22.79
CA ILE A 30 -18.66 -13.31 23.42
C ILE A 30 -18.87 -13.48 24.92
N ARG A 31 -18.16 -14.44 25.53
CA ARG A 31 -18.25 -14.67 26.99
C ARG A 31 -17.68 -13.47 27.73
N HIS A 32 -18.33 -13.05 28.81
CA HIS A 32 -17.93 -11.86 29.56
C HIS A 32 -18.36 -11.92 31.04
N ASN A 33 -17.66 -11.19 31.89
CA ASN A 33 -17.91 -11.17 33.35
C ASN A 33 -18.80 -10.02 33.86
N PHE A 34 -19.13 -9.03 33.02
CA PHE A 34 -19.94 -7.87 33.44
C PHE A 34 -21.45 -8.14 33.61
N GLY A 35 -21.94 -9.36 33.35
CA GLY A 35 -23.36 -9.71 33.50
C GLY A 35 -24.30 -8.70 32.82
N ASN A 36 -25.25 -8.16 33.60
CA ASN A 36 -26.21 -7.15 33.15
C ASN A 36 -25.83 -5.70 33.50
N LEU A 37 -24.62 -5.46 34.05
CA LEU A 37 -24.22 -4.15 34.58
C LEU A 37 -24.52 -3.00 33.61
N TYR A 38 -24.01 -3.09 32.38
CA TYR A 38 -24.19 -2.03 31.37
C TYR A 38 -25.60 -2.00 30.77
N LEU A 39 -26.31 -3.13 30.76
CA LEU A 39 -27.71 -3.15 30.32
C LEU A 39 -28.59 -2.31 31.26
N GLU A 40 -28.40 -2.46 32.57
CA GLU A 40 -29.14 -1.72 33.59
C GLU A 40 -28.83 -0.21 33.55
N GLU A 41 -27.57 0.17 33.30
CA GLU A 41 -27.19 1.58 33.13
C GLU A 41 -27.83 2.20 31.87
N LEU A 42 -27.76 1.51 30.74
CA LEU A 42 -28.30 2.01 29.47
C LEU A 42 -29.83 2.17 29.49
N GLN A 43 -30.54 1.40 30.32
CA GLN A 43 -31.99 1.55 30.55
C GLN A 43 -32.36 2.87 31.24
N GLN A 44 -31.42 3.49 31.97
CA GLN A 44 -31.64 4.79 32.62
C GLN A 44 -31.43 5.95 31.64
N LEU A 45 -30.65 5.75 30.58
CA LEU A 45 -30.30 6.81 29.64
C LEU A 45 -31.35 6.99 28.55
N LYS A 46 -31.95 8.17 28.50
CA LYS A 46 -32.92 8.57 27.47
C LYS A 46 -32.35 9.71 26.65
N PHE A 47 -31.98 9.44 25.40
CA PHE A 47 -31.38 10.46 24.53
C PHE A 47 -32.22 11.75 24.41
N PRO A 48 -33.56 11.72 24.31
CA PRO A 48 -34.35 12.95 24.28
C PRO A 48 -34.16 13.85 25.52
N GLN A 49 -33.90 13.27 26.70
CA GLN A 49 -33.64 14.01 27.93
C GLN A 49 -32.23 14.62 27.92
N MET A 50 -31.22 13.84 27.52
CA MET A 50 -29.86 14.31 27.35
C MET A 50 -29.81 15.49 26.36
N LEU A 51 -30.47 15.33 25.21
CA LEU A 51 -30.58 16.34 24.16
C LEU A 51 -31.21 17.64 24.69
N LYS A 52 -32.26 17.54 25.51
CA LYS A 52 -32.89 18.71 26.14
C LYS A 52 -31.90 19.46 27.03
N GLY A 53 -31.05 18.74 27.77
CA GLY A 53 -29.98 19.31 28.58
C GLY A 53 -28.99 20.14 27.75
N ILE A 54 -28.51 19.58 26.63
CA ILE A 54 -27.56 20.26 25.73
C ILE A 54 -28.22 21.48 25.06
N VAL A 55 -29.41 21.30 24.48
CA VAL A 55 -30.12 22.35 23.71
C VAL A 55 -30.55 23.53 24.60
N SER A 56 -30.82 23.29 25.90
CA SER A 56 -31.20 24.35 26.84
C SER A 56 -30.13 25.43 27.04
N GLN A 57 -28.88 25.14 26.67
CA GLN A 57 -27.73 26.05 26.80
C GLN A 57 -27.66 27.08 25.68
N VAL A 58 -28.57 26.99 24.69
CA VAL A 58 -28.58 27.80 23.47
C VAL A 58 -29.88 28.58 23.35
N ILE A 59 -29.78 29.84 22.94
CA ILE A 59 -30.91 30.78 22.89
C ILE A 59 -31.58 30.78 21.51
N SER A 60 -30.81 30.84 20.42
CA SER A 60 -31.33 30.94 19.05
C SER A 60 -31.98 29.65 18.57
N THR A 61 -33.18 29.74 17.97
CA THR A 61 -33.89 28.60 17.40
C THR A 61 -33.07 27.86 16.34
N LEU A 62 -32.36 28.59 15.47
CA LEU A 62 -31.50 28.00 14.44
C LEU A 62 -30.32 27.24 15.05
N GLU A 63 -29.68 27.81 16.07
CA GLU A 63 -28.56 27.16 16.76
C GLU A 63 -29.03 25.92 17.52
N ARG A 64 -30.25 25.92 18.07
CA ARG A 64 -30.85 24.73 18.72
C ARG A 64 -31.02 23.59 17.73
N GLU A 65 -31.53 23.86 16.53
CA GLU A 65 -31.68 22.85 15.47
C GLU A 65 -30.31 22.29 15.05
N MET A 66 -29.31 23.16 14.90
CA MET A 66 -27.94 22.76 14.58
C MET A 66 -27.33 21.87 15.67
N VAL A 67 -27.41 22.28 16.93
CA VAL A 67 -26.94 21.49 18.08
C VAL A 67 -27.65 20.14 18.15
N GLN A 68 -28.95 20.09 17.86
CA GLN A 68 -29.71 18.84 17.85
C GLN A 68 -29.21 17.87 16.77
N LYS A 69 -28.95 18.36 15.56
CA LYS A 69 -28.40 17.54 14.46
C LYS A 69 -26.99 17.05 14.78
N TRP A 70 -26.13 17.92 15.28
CA TRP A 70 -24.77 17.54 15.67
C TRP A 70 -24.74 16.54 16.85
N SER A 71 -25.62 16.70 17.84
CA SER A 71 -25.75 15.75 18.95
C SER A 71 -26.17 14.36 18.45
N THR A 72 -27.14 14.32 17.54
CA THR A 72 -27.57 13.07 16.90
C THR A 72 -26.43 12.45 16.08
N PHE A 73 -25.68 13.28 15.33
CA PHE A 73 -24.53 12.85 14.54
C PHE A 73 -23.46 12.18 15.37
N TYR A 74 -23.01 12.79 16.46
CA TYR A 74 -21.91 12.22 17.24
C TYR A 74 -22.30 10.97 18.01
N LEU A 75 -23.56 10.86 18.47
CA LEU A 75 -24.05 9.59 19.03
C LEU A 75 -24.04 8.47 17.98
N GLN A 76 -24.56 8.75 16.77
CA GLN A 76 -24.56 7.78 15.65
C GLN A 76 -23.14 7.42 15.19
N LYS A 77 -22.28 8.43 15.02
CA LYS A 77 -20.88 8.26 14.62
C LYS A 77 -20.13 7.44 15.67
N GLY A 78 -20.33 7.74 16.95
CA GLY A 78 -19.79 6.95 18.06
C GLY A 78 -20.22 5.48 17.95
N PHE A 79 -21.53 5.22 17.83
CA PHE A 79 -22.08 3.88 17.67
C PHE A 79 -21.44 3.10 16.52
N PHE A 80 -21.36 3.71 15.32
CA PHE A 80 -20.70 3.07 14.19
C PHE A 80 -19.20 2.86 14.42
N CYS A 81 -18.49 3.82 15.00
CA CYS A 81 -17.07 3.70 15.32
C CYS A 81 -16.81 2.54 16.28
N GLY A 82 -17.54 2.43 17.39
CA GLY A 82 -17.32 1.37 18.38
C GLY A 82 -17.63 -0.03 17.84
N LEU A 83 -18.75 -0.19 17.15
CA LEU A 83 -19.17 -1.45 16.53
C LEU A 83 -18.10 -1.97 15.57
N ASN A 84 -17.64 -1.11 14.67
CA ASN A 84 -16.66 -1.47 13.65
C ASN A 84 -15.25 -1.61 14.22
N PHE A 85 -14.85 -0.76 15.18
CA PHE A 85 -13.54 -0.80 15.83
C PHE A 85 -13.29 -2.13 16.53
N PHE A 86 -14.23 -2.61 17.36
CA PHE A 86 -13.99 -3.85 18.11
C PHE A 86 -13.99 -5.08 17.20
N ALA A 87 -14.82 -5.08 16.16
CA ALA A 87 -14.79 -6.08 15.11
C ALA A 87 -13.44 -6.12 14.38
N GLU A 88 -12.94 -4.94 13.98
CA GLU A 88 -11.65 -4.76 13.32
C GLU A 88 -10.50 -5.19 14.24
N TYR A 89 -10.52 -4.82 15.52
CA TYR A 89 -9.51 -5.19 16.50
C TYR A 89 -9.40 -6.71 16.63
N LEU A 90 -10.51 -7.42 16.83
CA LEU A 90 -10.51 -8.89 16.92
C LEU A 90 -10.07 -9.54 15.60
N GLN A 91 -10.42 -8.95 14.45
CA GLN A 91 -9.96 -9.44 13.15
C GLN A 91 -8.44 -9.28 12.98
N SER A 92 -7.88 -8.17 13.47
CA SER A 92 -6.48 -7.81 13.37
C SER A 92 -5.56 -8.74 14.15
N ILE A 93 -5.99 -9.14 15.35
CA ILE A 93 -5.28 -10.10 16.20
C ILE A 93 -5.61 -11.56 15.87
N GLY A 94 -6.46 -11.80 14.87
CA GLY A 94 -6.81 -13.14 14.38
C GLY A 94 -7.80 -13.92 15.26
N TRP A 95 -8.60 -13.24 16.08
CA TRP A 95 -9.55 -13.81 17.06
C TRP A 95 -11.03 -13.68 16.63
N SER A 96 -11.32 -13.20 15.42
CA SER A 96 -12.70 -12.98 14.93
C SER A 96 -13.40 -14.19 14.29
N GLU A 97 -12.71 -15.32 14.12
CA GLU A 97 -13.31 -16.52 13.51
C GLU A 97 -14.29 -17.19 14.48
N ALA A 98 -15.42 -17.71 13.98
CA ALA A 98 -16.50 -18.26 14.81
C ALA A 98 -16.04 -19.34 15.81
N HIS A 99 -15.09 -20.20 15.42
CA HIS A 99 -14.54 -21.24 16.30
C HIS A 99 -13.58 -20.68 17.38
N LYS A 100 -12.96 -19.52 17.12
CA LYS A 100 -12.08 -18.83 18.09
C LYS A 100 -12.89 -17.99 19.07
N ILE A 101 -13.93 -17.30 18.59
CA ILE A 101 -14.85 -16.51 19.42
C ILE A 101 -15.43 -17.35 20.56
N ARG A 102 -15.73 -18.64 20.33
CA ARG A 102 -16.21 -19.56 21.38
C ARG A 102 -15.25 -19.74 22.57
N ASN A 103 -13.96 -19.50 22.35
CA ASN A 103 -12.89 -19.59 23.35
C ASN A 103 -12.35 -18.21 23.73
N LEU A 104 -12.96 -17.14 23.23
CA LEU A 104 -12.66 -15.76 23.61
C LEU A 104 -13.51 -15.38 24.81
N GLU A 105 -12.89 -14.72 25.77
CA GLU A 105 -13.53 -14.28 27.00
C GLU A 105 -13.06 -12.88 27.37
N ILE A 106 -14.01 -12.04 27.78
CA ILE A 106 -13.79 -10.70 28.33
C ILE A 106 -13.81 -10.83 29.85
N LEU A 107 -12.62 -10.84 30.46
CA LEU A 107 -12.47 -10.97 31.91
C LEU A 107 -12.80 -9.68 32.64
N TYR A 108 -12.57 -8.54 31.98
CA TYR A 108 -12.85 -7.21 32.51
C TYR A 108 -13.20 -6.28 31.35
N TYR A 109 -14.28 -5.52 31.48
CA TYR A 109 -14.60 -4.40 30.61
C TYR A 109 -15.03 -3.22 31.47
N GLN A 110 -14.37 -2.08 31.30
CA GLN A 110 -14.69 -0.81 31.95
C GLN A 110 -15.09 0.24 30.91
N CYS A 111 -16.29 0.81 31.10
CA CYS A 111 -16.78 2.04 30.48
C CYS A 111 -17.83 2.70 31.42
N GLN A 112 -18.09 4.00 31.27
CA GLN A 112 -18.99 4.73 32.16
C GLN A 112 -20.17 5.35 31.39
N PHE A 113 -21.41 5.11 31.86
CA PHE A 113 -22.63 5.72 31.30
C PHE A 113 -23.29 6.75 32.24
N SER A 114 -22.86 6.82 33.50
CA SER A 114 -23.37 7.73 34.53
C SER A 114 -22.62 9.07 34.59
N GLY A 115 -23.10 10.02 35.40
CA GLY A 115 -22.43 11.30 35.65
C GLY A 115 -22.37 12.18 34.40
N ASP A 116 -21.18 12.70 34.06
CA ASP A 116 -20.96 13.56 32.89
C ASP A 116 -21.37 12.88 31.57
N ASN A 117 -21.18 11.57 31.46
CA ASN A 117 -21.55 10.80 30.26
C ASN A 117 -23.07 10.69 30.09
N SER A 118 -23.84 10.91 31.17
CA SER A 118 -25.29 11.01 31.11
C SER A 118 -25.79 12.44 30.81
N ILE A 119 -24.90 13.42 30.64
CA ILE A 119 -25.24 14.85 30.54
C ILE A 119 -26.10 15.29 31.75
N GLY A 120 -25.78 14.77 32.94
CA GLY A 120 -26.51 15.05 34.18
C GLY A 120 -27.92 14.44 34.26
N THR A 121 -28.29 13.51 33.38
CA THR A 121 -29.62 12.86 33.42
C THR A 121 -29.68 11.63 34.32
N TYR A 122 -28.52 11.06 34.66
CA TYR A 122 -28.39 9.90 35.54
C TYR A 122 -27.27 10.12 36.57
N GLU A 123 -27.65 10.73 37.69
CA GLU A 123 -26.77 11.06 38.83
C GLU A 123 -26.83 10.00 39.96
N GLY A 124 -27.55 8.90 39.77
CA GLY A 124 -27.86 7.93 40.82
C GLY A 124 -26.68 7.07 41.34
N ARG A 125 -25.48 7.20 40.76
CA ARG A 125 -24.25 6.51 41.20
C ARG A 125 -23.07 7.47 41.12
N ASN A 126 -22.34 7.60 42.21
CA ASN A 126 -21.06 8.32 42.21
C ASN A 126 -19.96 7.44 41.57
N LYS A 127 -18.87 8.04 41.09
CA LYS A 127 -17.78 7.35 40.37
C LYS A 127 -17.17 6.23 41.20
N ILE A 128 -17.10 6.41 42.52
CA ILE A 128 -16.62 5.39 43.45
C ILE A 128 -17.53 4.14 43.43
N GLN A 129 -18.85 4.30 43.53
CA GLN A 129 -19.82 3.19 43.49
C GLN A 129 -19.77 2.46 42.14
N TRP A 130 -19.71 3.21 41.03
CA TRP A 130 -19.53 2.64 39.70
C TRP A 130 -18.26 1.77 39.64
N PHE A 131 -17.13 2.28 40.15
CA PHE A 131 -15.87 1.54 40.15
C PHE A 131 -15.94 0.23 40.95
N GLN A 132 -16.62 0.23 42.11
CA GLN A 132 -16.83 -0.98 42.90
C GLN A 132 -17.57 -2.07 42.11
N GLU A 133 -18.62 -1.69 41.38
CA GLU A 133 -19.42 -2.63 40.58
C GLU A 133 -18.66 -3.16 39.37
N VAL A 134 -17.92 -2.28 38.68
CA VAL A 134 -17.05 -2.67 37.56
C VAL A 134 -15.96 -3.64 38.03
N LEU A 135 -15.34 -3.41 39.19
CA LEU A 135 -14.30 -4.29 39.75
C LEU A 135 -14.80 -5.70 40.08
N ARG A 136 -16.08 -5.90 40.39
CA ARG A 136 -16.66 -7.23 40.70
C ARG A 136 -16.57 -8.22 39.55
N GLN A 137 -16.23 -7.77 38.34
CA GLN A 137 -15.92 -8.64 37.20
C GLN A 137 -14.68 -9.51 37.42
N LEU A 138 -13.79 -9.07 38.31
CA LEU A 138 -12.60 -9.78 38.75
C LEU A 138 -12.95 -10.43 40.10
N ASP A 139 -12.96 -11.76 40.13
CA ASP A 139 -13.23 -12.52 41.36
C ASP A 139 -12.16 -12.21 42.44
N ASN A 140 -12.53 -12.34 43.72
CA ASN A 140 -11.64 -12.34 44.89
C ASN A 140 -11.28 -10.99 45.56
N PHE A 141 -12.13 -9.96 45.51
CA PHE A 141 -11.92 -8.75 46.31
C PHE A 141 -12.83 -8.68 47.54
N THR A 142 -12.22 -8.51 48.71
CA THR A 142 -12.93 -8.23 49.97
C THR A 142 -13.36 -6.76 50.04
N SER A 143 -14.23 -6.42 50.99
CA SER A 143 -14.60 -5.02 51.26
C SER A 143 -13.36 -4.16 51.62
N ASP A 144 -12.38 -4.74 52.32
CA ASP A 144 -11.14 -4.07 52.70
C ASP A 144 -10.24 -3.80 51.49
N ASP A 145 -10.18 -4.74 50.53
CA ASP A 145 -9.47 -4.54 49.27
C ASP A 145 -10.05 -3.36 48.49
N ILE A 146 -11.38 -3.29 48.42
CA ILE A 146 -12.09 -2.21 47.73
C ILE A 146 -11.78 -0.85 48.36
N GLU A 147 -11.81 -0.74 49.70
CA GLU A 147 -11.47 0.51 50.39
C GLU A 147 -10.01 0.94 50.14
N ARG A 148 -9.08 -0.02 50.12
CA ARG A 148 -7.68 0.23 49.77
C ARG A 148 -7.56 0.80 48.35
N TYR A 149 -8.23 0.20 47.37
CA TYR A 149 -8.17 0.68 45.98
C TYR A 149 -8.82 2.06 45.81
N GLN A 150 -9.88 2.36 46.57
CA GLN A 150 -10.45 3.71 46.57
C GLN A 150 -9.43 4.74 47.00
N LYS A 151 -8.70 4.52 48.12
CA LYS A 151 -7.64 5.43 48.58
C LYS A 151 -6.47 5.52 47.59
N GLN A 152 -6.16 4.41 46.91
CA GLN A 152 -5.07 4.35 45.94
C GLN A 152 -5.40 5.13 44.65
N TYR A 153 -6.59 4.95 44.09
CA TYR A 153 -6.94 5.43 42.75
C TYR A 153 -7.85 6.66 42.72
N PHE A 154 -8.45 7.08 43.84
CA PHE A 154 -9.32 8.26 43.93
C PHE A 154 -8.76 9.32 44.89
N TRP A 155 -9.11 10.57 44.65
CA TRP A 155 -8.79 11.66 45.56
C TRP A 155 -9.67 11.60 46.81
N GLU A 156 -9.06 11.73 47.99
CA GLU A 156 -9.79 11.66 49.25
C GLU A 156 -10.82 12.81 49.35
N GLY A 157 -12.07 12.46 49.64
CA GLY A 157 -13.17 13.43 49.72
C GLY A 157 -13.69 13.98 48.38
N LEU A 158 -13.16 13.52 47.23
CA LEU A 158 -13.61 13.92 45.90
C LEU A 158 -14.07 12.68 45.11
N ASP A 159 -15.16 12.81 44.35
CA ASP A 159 -15.64 11.75 43.45
C ASP A 159 -14.86 11.74 42.11
N LEU A 160 -13.53 11.83 42.21
CA LEU A 160 -12.61 12.03 41.09
C LEU A 160 -11.43 11.06 41.18
N GLY A 161 -11.22 10.28 40.12
CA GLY A 161 -10.06 9.41 39.99
C GLY A 161 -8.77 10.23 39.84
N LYS A 162 -7.67 9.76 40.43
CA LYS A 162 -6.35 10.38 40.28
C LYS A 162 -5.89 10.33 38.84
N LYS A 163 -5.20 11.39 38.40
CA LYS A 163 -4.77 11.54 37.01
C LYS A 163 -3.82 10.42 36.59
N GLY A 164 -4.06 9.83 35.42
CA GLY A 164 -3.28 8.72 34.87
C GLY A 164 -3.58 7.33 35.44
N GLU A 165 -4.42 7.25 36.46
CA GLU A 165 -4.93 5.96 36.94
C GLU A 165 -6.00 5.39 36.01
N PHE A 166 -5.99 4.06 35.84
CA PHE A 166 -6.84 3.37 34.87
C PHE A 166 -8.34 3.58 35.07
N VAL A 167 -8.77 4.00 36.26
CA VAL A 167 -10.17 4.34 36.60
C VAL A 167 -10.75 5.51 35.77
N ASN A 168 -9.88 6.25 35.08
CA ASN A 168 -10.24 7.35 34.20
C ASN A 168 -10.24 6.98 32.71
N ALA A 169 -9.99 5.72 32.34
CA ALA A 169 -10.01 5.28 30.95
C ALA A 169 -11.44 5.26 30.38
N ASP A 170 -11.63 5.84 29.20
CA ASP A 170 -12.91 5.84 28.47
C ASP A 170 -13.37 4.42 28.07
N THR A 171 -12.41 3.55 27.75
CA THR A 171 -12.64 2.14 27.40
C THR A 171 -11.42 1.31 27.78
N LEU A 172 -11.60 0.30 28.63
CA LEU A 172 -10.53 -0.61 29.04
C LEU A 172 -11.05 -2.05 29.08
N ILE A 173 -10.36 -2.97 28.38
CA ILE A 173 -10.79 -4.37 28.22
C ILE A 173 -9.62 -5.32 28.49
N LEU A 174 -9.85 -6.33 29.34
CA LEU A 174 -8.98 -7.49 29.50
C LEU A 174 -9.58 -8.70 28.75
N LEU A 175 -8.86 -9.17 27.74
CA LEU A 175 -9.28 -10.27 26.88
C LEU A 175 -8.42 -11.50 27.11
N ARG A 176 -9.05 -12.68 27.09
CA ARG A 176 -8.40 -13.98 27.15
C ARG A 176 -8.78 -14.84 25.95
N TYR A 177 -7.77 -15.35 25.25
CA TYR A 177 -7.93 -16.43 24.28
C TYR A 177 -6.94 -17.55 24.59
N ARG A 178 -7.44 -18.66 25.12
CA ARG A 178 -6.60 -19.76 25.65
C ARG A 178 -5.59 -19.21 26.67
N LYS A 179 -4.28 -19.30 26.41
CA LYS A 179 -3.19 -18.81 27.27
C LYS A 179 -2.72 -17.38 26.94
N GLN A 180 -3.32 -16.74 25.93
CA GLN A 180 -2.94 -15.39 25.52
C GLN A 180 -3.86 -14.37 26.19
N LEU A 181 -3.25 -13.35 26.79
CA LEU A 181 -3.93 -12.24 27.43
C LEU A 181 -3.68 -10.95 26.64
N ARG A 182 -4.69 -10.08 26.56
CA ARG A 182 -4.55 -8.76 25.96
C ARG A 182 -5.22 -7.70 26.81
N ILE A 183 -4.53 -6.58 27.02
CA ILE A 183 -5.10 -5.37 27.61
C ILE A 183 -5.31 -4.37 26.48
N LEU A 184 -6.57 -4.05 26.19
CA LEU A 184 -6.95 -3.04 25.21
C LEU A 184 -7.43 -1.80 25.97
N CYS A 185 -6.73 -0.67 25.80
CA CYS A 185 -7.14 0.62 26.33
C CYS A 185 -7.37 1.59 25.17
N VAL A 186 -8.55 2.21 25.12
CA VAL A 186 -8.93 3.20 24.11
C VAL A 186 -9.33 4.48 24.81
N ASP A 187 -8.76 5.59 24.38
CA ASP A 187 -9.08 6.93 24.86
C ASP A 187 -9.56 7.79 23.70
N LEU A 188 -10.70 8.49 23.89
CA LEU A 188 -11.53 9.05 22.84
C LEU A 188 -11.45 10.59 22.82
N SER A 189 -11.65 11.17 21.63
CA SER A 189 -11.73 12.63 21.47
C SER A 189 -12.53 13.03 20.23
N ILE A 190 -13.14 14.22 20.26
CA ILE A 190 -13.63 14.92 19.06
C ILE A 190 -12.66 16.06 18.72
N PHE A 191 -12.31 16.17 17.44
CA PHE A 191 -11.48 17.23 16.89
C PHE A 191 -12.26 18.16 15.98
N SER A 192 -13.25 17.65 15.23
CA SER A 192 -13.89 18.39 14.14
C SER A 192 -14.71 19.64 14.56
N ILE A 193 -15.03 19.78 15.85
CA ILE A 193 -15.73 20.91 16.45
C ILE A 193 -15.06 21.28 17.77
N ASN A 194 -14.24 22.34 17.78
CA ASN A 194 -13.58 22.85 18.97
C ASN A 194 -14.36 23.99 19.65
N SER A 195 -15.35 24.57 18.97
CA SER A 195 -16.18 25.64 19.52
C SER A 195 -17.59 25.65 18.91
N SER A 196 -18.54 26.27 19.62
CA SER A 196 -19.91 26.43 19.13
C SER A 196 -20.02 27.26 17.83
N GLN A 197 -19.00 28.06 17.49
CA GLN A 197 -18.93 28.84 16.23
C GLN A 197 -18.61 27.97 15.01
N GLU A 198 -18.07 26.78 15.23
CA GLU A 198 -17.77 25.78 14.19
C GLU A 198 -18.97 24.87 13.88
N LEU A 199 -20.05 24.95 14.67
CA LEU A 199 -21.30 24.30 14.33
C LEU A 199 -21.82 24.93 13.04
N LYS A 200 -21.86 24.15 11.97
CA LYS A 200 -22.41 24.55 10.66
C LYS A 200 -23.74 23.84 10.45
N ASN A 201 -24.62 24.45 9.65
CA ASN A 201 -25.89 23.82 9.30
C ASN A 201 -25.66 22.70 8.27
N LEU A 202 -25.92 21.46 8.68
CA LEU A 202 -25.74 20.25 7.87
C LEU A 202 -26.79 20.08 6.76
N ASP A 203 -27.76 21.00 6.65
CA ASP A 203 -28.78 21.00 5.59
C ASP A 203 -28.32 21.70 4.30
N PHE A 204 -27.12 22.26 4.27
CA PHE A 204 -26.57 22.84 3.05
C PHE A 204 -25.54 21.91 2.43
N VAL A 205 -25.79 21.47 1.20
CA VAL A 205 -24.90 20.58 0.44
C VAL A 205 -23.48 21.13 0.33
N GLU A 206 -23.33 22.45 0.15
CA GLU A 206 -22.02 23.08 0.11
C GLU A 206 -21.27 23.01 1.45
N ILE A 207 -21.97 23.00 2.59
CA ILE A 207 -21.32 22.77 3.89
C ILE A 207 -20.80 21.33 3.95
N LEU A 208 -21.57 20.34 3.49
CA LEU A 208 -21.16 18.95 3.44
C LEU A 208 -19.94 18.74 2.50
N ARG A 209 -19.96 19.37 1.32
CA ARG A 209 -18.84 19.39 0.37
C ARG A 209 -17.57 19.95 1.04
N ASN A 210 -17.69 21.09 1.71
CA ASN A 210 -16.59 21.73 2.41
C ASN A 210 -16.04 20.89 3.56
N LEU A 211 -16.88 20.14 4.29
CA LEU A 211 -16.41 19.23 5.36
C LEU A 211 -15.49 18.13 4.80
N LEU A 212 -15.84 17.53 3.66
CA LEU A 212 -14.98 16.54 3.00
C LEU A 212 -13.66 17.15 2.51
N ILE A 213 -13.69 18.34 1.90
CA ILE A 213 -12.49 19.05 1.44
C ILE A 213 -11.58 19.43 2.62
N ARG A 214 -12.17 19.81 3.76
CA ARG A 214 -11.43 20.12 4.99
C ARG A 214 -10.70 18.89 5.53
N ASP A 215 -11.36 17.73 5.55
CA ASP A 215 -10.72 16.47 5.94
C ASP A 215 -9.56 16.11 5.01
N ILE A 216 -9.74 16.26 3.69
CA ILE A 216 -8.67 16.07 2.69
C ILE A 216 -7.49 17.03 2.96
N SER A 217 -7.79 18.30 3.24
CA SER A 217 -6.79 19.34 3.51
C SER A 217 -6.02 19.05 4.80
N TYR A 218 -6.70 18.54 5.83
CA TYR A 218 -6.08 18.06 7.07
C TYR A 218 -5.13 16.89 6.81
N LEU A 219 -5.57 15.85 6.08
CA LEU A 219 -4.71 14.71 5.73
C LEU A 219 -3.49 15.14 4.89
N ARG A 220 -3.68 16.05 3.91
CA ARG A 220 -2.58 16.62 3.12
C ARG A 220 -1.61 17.48 3.95
N SER A 221 -2.06 18.03 5.09
CA SER A 221 -1.22 18.84 5.98
C SER A 221 -0.30 18.01 6.88
N LYS A 222 -0.67 16.75 7.12
CA LYS A 222 0.15 15.84 7.92
C LYS A 222 1.35 15.34 7.12
N SER A 223 2.38 14.93 7.85
CA SER A 223 3.60 14.42 7.23
C SER A 223 3.32 13.18 6.38
N ILE A 224 3.96 13.05 5.22
CA ILE A 224 3.93 11.81 4.41
C ILE A 224 4.53 10.62 5.21
N PHE A 225 5.34 10.90 6.24
CA PHE A 225 5.89 9.90 7.16
C PHE A 225 4.90 9.30 8.14
N SER A 226 3.72 9.91 8.30
CA SER A 226 2.62 9.34 9.08
C SER A 226 2.30 7.89 8.69
N GLN A 227 2.54 7.55 7.42
CA GLN A 227 2.26 6.24 6.85
C GLN A 227 3.49 5.35 6.69
N LEU A 228 4.70 5.87 6.98
CA LEU A 228 5.95 5.16 6.76
C LEU A 228 6.11 4.04 7.79
N ARG A 229 6.15 2.81 7.31
CA ARG A 229 6.15 1.63 8.17
C ARG A 229 7.57 1.15 8.43
N ILE A 230 8.04 1.27 9.66
CA ILE A 230 9.35 0.75 10.07
C ILE A 230 9.11 -0.55 10.84
N ASP A 231 9.62 -1.65 10.29
CA ASP A 231 9.59 -2.95 10.96
C ASP A 231 10.83 -3.11 11.83
N THR A 232 10.61 -3.25 13.15
CA THR A 232 11.67 -3.15 14.16
C THR A 232 11.75 -4.35 15.10
N GLN A 233 11.17 -5.49 14.72
CA GLN A 233 10.91 -6.73 15.50
C GLN A 233 11.81 -7.03 16.72
N SER A 234 13.12 -6.76 16.66
CA SER A 234 14.00 -6.70 17.84
C SER A 234 14.83 -5.43 17.79
N LEU A 235 14.35 -4.36 18.41
CA LEU A 235 15.08 -3.10 18.42
C LEU A 235 16.46 -3.25 19.07
N GLY A 236 16.63 -4.14 20.05
CA GLY A 236 17.88 -4.20 20.83
C GLY A 236 18.24 -2.83 21.45
N PHE A 237 17.29 -1.91 21.47
CA PHE A 237 17.39 -0.59 22.05
C PHE A 237 16.78 -0.70 23.43
N GLU A 238 17.58 -0.46 24.45
CA GLU A 238 17.05 -0.07 25.74
C GLU A 238 16.41 1.31 25.56
N PHE A 239 15.09 1.40 25.69
CA PHE A 239 14.41 2.69 25.67
C PHE A 239 14.82 3.49 26.91
N THR A 240 15.81 4.37 26.73
CA THR A 240 16.35 5.27 27.77
C THR A 240 15.39 6.41 28.11
N ASP A 241 15.69 7.19 29.15
CA ASP A 241 14.96 8.41 29.59
C ASP A 241 14.63 9.40 28.45
N ASN A 242 15.37 9.35 27.33
CA ASN A 242 15.12 10.19 26.15
C ASN A 242 13.73 9.94 25.52
N LEU A 243 13.13 8.76 25.72
CA LEU A 243 11.76 8.45 25.27
C LEU A 243 10.72 9.38 25.91
N LYS A 244 10.91 9.69 27.19
CA LYS A 244 10.03 10.60 27.94
C LYS A 244 10.04 12.00 27.35
N ASN A 245 11.23 12.52 27.01
CA ASN A 245 11.38 13.82 26.36
C ASN A 245 10.73 13.83 24.97
N TYR A 246 10.87 12.75 24.20
CA TYR A 246 10.24 12.62 22.88
C TYR A 246 8.71 12.67 22.98
N PHE A 247 8.09 11.80 23.79
CA PHE A 247 6.64 11.82 23.96
C PHE A 247 6.14 13.14 24.56
N THR A 248 6.89 13.75 25.49
CA THR A 248 6.54 15.08 26.04
C THR A 248 6.56 16.17 24.98
N ALA A 249 7.51 16.12 24.03
CA ALA A 249 7.61 17.10 22.96
C ALA A 249 6.43 17.05 21.97
N PHE A 250 5.89 15.85 21.70
CA PHE A 250 4.88 15.62 20.67
C PHE A 250 3.45 15.41 21.22
N LYS A 251 3.22 15.49 22.54
CA LYS A 251 1.89 15.28 23.15
C LYS A 251 0.85 16.39 22.87
N TYR A 252 1.23 17.52 22.29
CA TYR A 252 0.38 18.74 22.26
C TYR A 252 -0.28 19.05 20.90
N LYS A 253 0.29 18.58 19.77
CA LYS A 253 -0.19 18.98 18.42
C LYS A 253 -1.29 18.09 17.85
N ASP A 254 -1.34 16.83 18.24
CA ASP A 254 -2.29 15.83 17.72
C ASP A 254 -3.03 15.16 18.86
N LYS A 255 -4.35 15.34 18.86
CA LYS A 255 -5.20 14.83 19.93
C LYS A 255 -5.11 13.31 19.99
N GLU A 256 -4.99 12.64 18.86
CA GLU A 256 -4.84 11.18 18.75
C GLU A 256 -3.55 10.72 19.44
N SER A 257 -2.43 11.41 19.24
CA SER A 257 -1.16 11.10 19.91
C SER A 257 -1.21 11.41 21.41
N ALA A 258 -1.87 12.50 21.81
CA ALA A 258 -2.08 12.82 23.22
C ALA A 258 -2.92 11.73 23.93
N LYS A 259 -4.02 11.32 23.28
CA LYS A 259 -4.93 10.27 23.75
C LYS A 259 -4.26 8.90 23.77
N LEU A 260 -3.37 8.61 22.82
CA LEU A 260 -2.54 7.42 22.86
C LEU A 260 -1.65 7.38 24.11
N ILE A 261 -1.03 8.50 24.50
CA ILE A 261 -0.22 8.59 25.72
C ILE A 261 -1.10 8.38 26.97
N GLN A 262 -2.31 8.93 27.00
CA GLN A 262 -3.27 8.71 28.09
C GLN A 262 -3.65 7.22 28.19
N ALA A 263 -4.08 6.61 27.08
CA ALA A 263 -4.38 5.18 27.00
C ALA A 263 -3.19 4.29 27.42
N GLY A 264 -1.97 4.66 27.03
CA GLY A 264 -0.75 3.95 27.43
C GLY A 264 -0.49 4.04 28.95
N GLY A 265 -0.75 5.21 29.55
CA GLY A 265 -0.66 5.40 30.99
C GLY A 265 -1.69 4.57 31.77
N TYR A 266 -2.94 4.56 31.31
CA TYR A 266 -3.99 3.73 31.89
C TYR A 266 -3.71 2.24 31.78
N ALA A 267 -3.20 1.78 30.63
CA ALA A 267 -2.80 0.38 30.45
C ALA A 267 -1.68 -0.04 31.42
N TYR A 268 -0.72 0.86 31.69
CA TYR A 268 0.34 0.64 32.69
C TYR A 268 -0.20 0.54 34.11
N SER A 269 -1.03 1.51 34.51
CA SER A 269 -1.67 1.53 35.84
C SER A 269 -2.52 0.27 36.07
N PHE A 270 -3.31 -0.15 35.07
CA PHE A 270 -4.12 -1.37 35.15
C PHE A 270 -3.27 -2.64 35.21
N TYR A 271 -2.18 -2.72 34.45
CA TYR A 271 -1.26 -3.86 34.52
C TYR A 271 -0.67 -4.03 35.92
N HIS A 272 -0.26 -2.94 36.55
CA HIS A 272 0.23 -2.98 37.93
C HIS A 272 -0.85 -3.42 38.90
N PHE A 273 -2.07 -2.90 38.77
CA PHE A 273 -3.21 -3.36 39.56
C PHE A 273 -3.42 -4.88 39.43
N LEU A 274 -3.42 -5.43 38.21
CA LEU A 274 -3.59 -6.87 37.99
C LEU A 274 -2.44 -7.69 38.59
N LYS A 275 -1.21 -7.16 38.52
CA LYS A 275 -0.01 -7.80 39.04
C LYS A 275 0.03 -7.81 40.57
N GLU A 276 -0.26 -6.68 41.21
CA GLU A 276 -0.31 -6.54 42.68
C GLU A 276 -1.33 -7.52 43.30
N ASN A 277 -2.39 -7.83 42.55
CA ASN A 277 -3.48 -8.69 43.00
C ASN A 277 -3.38 -10.15 42.52
N ASN A 278 -2.25 -10.55 41.92
CA ASN A 278 -2.03 -11.90 41.41
C ASN A 278 -3.11 -12.40 40.43
N ILE A 279 -3.74 -11.49 39.68
CA ILE A 279 -4.72 -11.83 38.64
C ILE A 279 -4.00 -12.34 37.38
N ILE A 280 -2.74 -11.91 37.18
CA ILE A 280 -1.83 -12.35 36.12
C ILE A 280 -0.47 -12.77 36.73
N HIS A 281 0.24 -13.75 36.14
CA HIS A 281 1.45 -14.33 36.73
C HIS A 281 2.76 -13.85 36.05
N PHE A 282 3.88 -13.94 36.78
CA PHE A 282 5.21 -13.43 36.37
C PHE A 282 5.80 -14.08 35.11
N GLU A 283 5.32 -15.28 34.74
CA GLU A 283 5.79 -16.05 33.57
C GLU A 283 4.96 -15.81 32.30
N ASP A 284 3.91 -14.99 32.36
CA ASP A 284 3.00 -14.71 31.24
C ASP A 284 3.65 -13.78 30.19
N LYS A 285 4.71 -14.26 29.53
CA LYS A 285 5.27 -13.67 28.29
C LYS A 285 4.25 -13.59 27.14
N SER A 286 3.03 -14.09 27.36
CA SER A 286 1.92 -14.10 26.42
C SER A 286 1.01 -12.87 26.50
N ILE A 287 1.20 -11.96 27.47
CA ILE A 287 0.39 -10.72 27.56
C ILE A 287 0.85 -9.69 26.53
N ILE A 288 -0.10 -9.04 25.86
CA ILE A 288 0.17 -7.94 24.93
C ILE A 288 -0.71 -6.74 25.30
N PHE A 289 -0.11 -5.55 25.35
CA PHE A 289 -0.82 -4.30 25.60
C PHE A 289 -1.13 -3.60 24.27
N ASN A 290 -2.36 -3.16 24.10
CA ASN A 290 -2.81 -2.37 22.97
C ASN A 290 -3.39 -1.04 23.49
N ALA A 291 -2.64 0.05 23.31
CA ALA A 291 -3.10 1.40 23.64
C ALA A 291 -3.52 2.12 22.36
N VAL A 292 -4.66 2.82 22.40
CA VAL A 292 -5.26 3.47 21.23
C VAL A 292 -5.77 4.85 21.60
N GLY A 293 -5.26 5.88 20.92
CA GLY A 293 -5.87 7.19 20.87
C GLY A 293 -6.78 7.29 19.65
N TYR A 294 -8.08 7.45 19.88
CA TYR A 294 -9.09 7.40 18.82
C TYR A 294 -9.83 8.73 18.75
N SER A 295 -9.82 9.36 17.57
CA SER A 295 -10.60 10.56 17.32
C SER A 295 -11.66 10.36 16.24
N ASP A 296 -12.50 11.36 16.09
CA ASP A 296 -13.46 11.43 15.00
C ASP A 296 -12.82 11.70 13.61
N ARG A 297 -11.48 11.88 13.55
CA ARG A 297 -10.67 12.04 12.31
C ARG A 297 -9.76 10.85 12.02
N GLY A 298 -9.21 10.18 13.03
CA GLY A 298 -8.20 9.14 12.84
C GLY A 298 -7.87 8.36 14.12
N ILE A 299 -6.86 7.49 14.02
CA ILE A 299 -6.41 6.59 15.09
C ILE A 299 -4.90 6.63 15.18
N SER A 300 -4.36 6.72 16.39
CA SER A 300 -2.97 6.40 16.74
C SER A 300 -2.96 5.20 17.68
N ALA A 301 -2.16 4.18 17.41
CA ALA A 301 -2.16 2.93 18.14
C ALA A 301 -0.73 2.44 18.45
N MET A 302 -0.57 1.76 19.59
CA MET A 302 0.68 1.19 20.05
C MET A 302 0.46 -0.23 20.57
N SER A 303 1.32 -1.16 20.16
CA SER A 303 1.32 -2.55 20.64
C SER A 303 2.61 -2.83 21.40
N VAL A 304 2.50 -3.13 22.68
CA VAL A 304 3.66 -3.31 23.58
C VAL A 304 3.69 -4.73 24.14
N LYS A 305 4.89 -5.31 24.18
CA LYS A 305 5.18 -6.59 24.85
C LYS A 305 5.79 -6.33 26.23
N PRO A 306 5.75 -7.30 27.17
CA PRO A 306 6.31 -7.12 28.51
C PRO A 306 7.75 -6.65 28.54
N ASP A 307 8.58 -7.11 27.59
CA ASP A 307 9.99 -6.72 27.46
C ASP A 307 10.18 -5.21 27.19
N ASN A 308 9.13 -4.50 26.73
CA ASN A 308 9.15 -3.08 26.40
C ASN A 308 8.20 -2.26 27.31
N LEU A 309 7.85 -2.76 28.50
CA LEU A 309 6.89 -2.11 29.41
C LEU A 309 7.28 -0.67 29.81
N THR A 310 8.57 -0.34 29.76
CA THR A 310 9.10 1.02 30.02
C THR A 310 8.46 2.09 29.12
N VAL A 311 7.97 1.72 27.92
CA VAL A 311 7.23 2.64 27.05
C VAL A 311 5.93 3.09 27.70
N LEU A 312 5.15 2.16 28.26
CA LEU A 312 3.88 2.47 28.92
C LEU A 312 4.10 3.18 30.26
N GLN A 313 5.18 2.83 30.99
CA GLN A 313 5.59 3.56 32.19
C GLN A 313 5.85 5.04 31.89
N ASN A 314 6.59 5.33 30.82
CA ASN A 314 6.85 6.72 30.41
C ASN A 314 5.54 7.44 30.07
N CYS A 315 4.59 6.79 29.41
CA CYS A 315 3.26 7.36 29.16
C CYS A 315 2.54 7.73 30.47
N TYR A 316 2.55 6.81 31.44
CA TYR A 316 1.98 7.04 32.78
C TYR A 316 2.63 8.23 33.48
N GLU A 317 3.96 8.31 33.49
CA GLU A 317 4.70 9.42 34.10
C GLU A 317 4.41 10.77 33.41
N ILE A 318 4.35 10.80 32.08
CA ILE A 318 4.07 12.04 31.31
C ILE A 318 2.65 12.55 31.57
N TYR A 319 1.70 11.65 31.76
CA TYR A 319 0.31 12.04 31.94
C TYR A 319 -0.01 12.41 33.40
N THR A 320 0.60 11.72 34.38
CA THR A 320 0.49 12.04 35.81
C THR A 320 1.13 13.38 36.16
N HIS A 321 2.25 13.72 35.51
CA HIS A 321 2.93 15.00 35.70
C HIS A 321 2.46 16.02 34.64
N ASP A 322 1.70 17.04 35.05
CA ASP A 322 1.28 18.10 34.12
C ASP A 322 2.49 18.94 33.69
N SER A 323 3.10 18.56 32.57
CA SER A 323 4.21 19.37 32.04
C SER A 323 3.67 20.73 31.63
N SER A 324 4.20 21.79 32.22
CA SER A 324 3.84 23.16 31.85
C SER A 324 4.10 23.42 30.35
N ILE A 325 3.42 24.39 29.73
CA ILE A 325 3.69 24.79 28.32
C ILE A 325 5.18 25.12 28.12
N ARG A 326 5.84 25.66 29.15
CA ARG A 326 7.28 25.93 29.17
C ARG A 326 8.11 24.64 29.09
N GLU A 327 7.75 23.61 29.86
CA GLU A 327 8.40 22.29 29.81
C GLU A 327 8.20 21.60 28.45
N ILE A 328 6.99 21.70 27.86
CA ILE A 328 6.73 21.15 26.53
C ILE A 328 7.61 21.83 25.49
N ASN A 329 7.66 23.17 25.47
CA ASN A 329 8.52 23.91 24.53
C ASN A 329 10.01 23.64 24.76
N GLN A 330 10.43 23.42 26.01
CA GLN A 330 11.79 23.01 26.33
C GLN A 330 12.10 21.60 25.83
N ALA A 331 11.20 20.63 26.05
CA ALA A 331 11.33 19.27 25.54
C ALA A 331 11.38 19.26 24.01
N ARG A 332 10.50 20.01 23.34
CA ARG A 332 10.52 20.22 21.88
C ARG A 332 11.88 20.71 21.39
N LYS A 333 12.41 21.78 21.98
CA LYS A 333 13.75 22.30 21.66
C LYS A 333 14.84 21.27 21.90
N GLN A 334 14.80 20.54 23.02
CA GLN A 334 15.80 19.53 23.35
C GLN A 334 15.80 18.36 22.36
N VAL A 335 14.61 17.83 22.04
CA VAL A 335 14.44 16.74 21.07
C VAL A 335 14.90 17.18 19.69
N LEU A 336 14.47 18.35 19.22
CA LEU A 336 14.90 18.91 17.94
C LEU A 336 16.42 19.11 17.88
N ASN A 337 17.03 19.62 18.96
CA ASN A 337 18.49 19.77 19.04
C ASN A 337 19.23 18.43 19.04
N CYS A 338 18.69 17.39 19.68
CA CYS A 338 19.27 16.06 19.64
C CYS A 338 19.19 15.48 18.22
N ILE A 339 18.01 15.51 17.60
CA ILE A 339 17.80 15.06 16.22
C ILE A 339 18.74 15.80 15.26
N ARG A 340 18.83 17.12 15.39
CA ARG A 340 19.72 17.99 14.60
C ARG A 340 21.18 17.54 14.72
N ARG A 341 21.68 17.36 15.95
CA ARG A 341 23.06 16.92 16.20
C ARG A 341 23.34 15.51 15.66
N SER A 342 22.42 14.58 15.88
CA SER A 342 22.52 13.22 15.36
C SER A 342 22.59 13.23 13.83
N ALA A 343 21.73 14.00 13.17
CA ALA A 343 21.69 14.13 11.72
C ALA A 343 22.95 14.75 11.10
N TYR A 344 23.70 15.60 11.82
CA TYR A 344 24.96 16.18 11.33
C TYR A 344 25.97 15.11 10.91
N SER A 345 26.03 14.00 11.64
CA SER A 345 26.99 12.92 11.37
C SER A 345 26.56 12.00 10.22
N SER A 346 25.29 12.08 9.79
CA SER A 346 24.77 11.29 8.68
C SER A 346 25.17 11.85 7.30
N PHE A 347 25.62 13.12 7.20
CA PHE A 347 25.99 13.79 5.94
C PHE A 347 27.41 14.37 5.98
N ILE A 348 28.12 14.37 4.85
CA ILE A 348 29.44 15.03 4.76
C ILE A 348 29.23 16.55 4.89
N LYS A 349 29.89 17.24 5.81
CA LYS A 349 29.56 18.65 6.16
C LYS A 349 28.09 18.82 6.57
N GLY A 350 27.51 17.80 7.20
CA GLY A 350 26.08 17.73 7.51
C GLY A 350 25.54 18.85 8.38
N LYS A 351 26.39 19.49 9.20
CA LYS A 351 26.00 20.67 9.99
C LYS A 351 25.35 21.76 9.14
N ASN A 352 26.04 22.22 8.10
CA ASN A 352 25.55 23.31 7.25
C ASN A 352 24.26 22.92 6.52
N PHE A 353 24.14 21.66 6.11
CA PHE A 353 22.97 21.18 5.39
C PHE A 353 21.74 21.07 6.29
N VAL A 354 21.89 20.41 7.44
CA VAL A 354 20.79 20.21 8.40
C VAL A 354 20.34 21.55 8.99
N ASP A 355 21.27 22.47 9.30
CA ASP A 355 20.92 23.81 9.77
C ASP A 355 20.15 24.58 8.69
N ALA A 356 20.60 24.56 7.42
CA ALA A 356 19.89 25.21 6.32
C ALA A 356 18.49 24.64 6.08
N LEU A 357 18.27 23.34 6.32
CA LEU A 357 16.95 22.72 6.25
C LEU A 357 16.06 23.12 7.44
N LEU A 358 16.59 23.17 8.65
CA LEU A 358 15.79 23.45 9.85
C LEU A 358 15.55 24.96 10.07
N ASP A 359 16.36 25.83 9.47
CA ASP A 359 16.26 27.28 9.64
C ASP A 359 15.55 27.97 8.46
N ILE A 360 14.59 27.26 7.85
CA ILE A 360 13.79 27.78 6.73
C ILE A 360 12.85 28.91 7.21
N PRO A 361 12.80 30.05 6.49
CA PRO A 361 11.90 31.16 6.83
C PRO A 361 10.43 30.80 6.59
N ALA A 362 9.53 31.43 7.34
CA ALA A 362 8.09 31.29 7.16
C ALA A 362 7.56 31.96 5.87
N ASN A 363 6.45 31.43 5.32
CA ASN A 363 5.77 31.96 4.13
C ASN A 363 6.67 32.17 2.92
N ASN A 364 7.63 31.27 2.70
CA ASN A 364 8.61 31.41 1.64
C ASN A 364 8.93 30.06 0.98
N THR A 365 9.35 30.10 -0.28
CA THR A 365 9.93 28.95 -0.97
C THR A 365 11.45 29.01 -0.87
N THR A 366 12.04 28.09 -0.12
CA THR A 366 13.49 28.03 0.10
C THR A 366 14.09 26.85 -0.65
N ASN A 367 15.22 27.09 -1.33
CA ASN A 367 15.98 26.04 -2.01
C ASN A 367 17.27 25.76 -1.21
N VAL A 368 17.41 24.53 -0.73
CA VAL A 368 18.58 24.07 0.01
C VAL A 368 19.31 23.04 -0.85
N ILE A 369 20.55 23.36 -1.21
CA ILE A 369 21.41 22.51 -2.04
C ILE A 369 22.54 21.96 -1.17
N HIS A 370 22.74 20.65 -1.23
CA HIS A 370 23.83 19.98 -0.54
C HIS A 370 24.51 18.99 -1.48
N GLN A 371 25.84 18.95 -1.46
CA GLN A 371 26.62 18.02 -2.26
C GLN A 371 27.61 17.28 -1.40
N GLU A 372 27.70 15.97 -1.62
CA GLU A 372 28.68 15.10 -0.99
C GLU A 372 29.32 14.16 -2.02
N ARG A 373 30.55 13.73 -1.73
CA ARG A 373 31.32 12.80 -2.57
C ARG A 373 31.50 11.50 -1.79
N VAL A 374 30.97 10.41 -2.34
CA VAL A 374 31.05 9.06 -1.77
C VAL A 374 32.17 8.31 -2.48
N GLU A 375 33.05 7.68 -1.71
CA GLU A 375 34.24 6.95 -2.16
C GLU A 375 34.46 5.69 -1.30
N GLY A 376 35.41 4.84 -1.69
CA GLY A 376 35.81 3.67 -0.91
C GLY A 376 34.86 2.47 -0.99
N PHE A 377 33.86 2.51 -1.88
CA PHE A 377 33.06 1.34 -2.23
C PHE A 377 33.74 0.49 -3.30
N PHE A 378 33.34 -0.77 -3.39
CA PHE A 378 33.90 -1.69 -4.38
C PHE A 378 33.25 -1.46 -5.75
N ASN A 379 34.05 -1.39 -6.82
CA ASN A 379 33.53 -1.31 -8.17
C ASN A 379 33.19 -2.70 -8.72
N SER A 380 32.05 -2.84 -9.38
CA SER A 380 31.60 -4.13 -9.96
C SER A 380 32.57 -4.74 -10.99
N VAL A 381 33.51 -3.95 -11.53
CA VAL A 381 34.51 -4.38 -12.52
C VAL A 381 35.93 -4.50 -11.94
N ASP A 382 36.11 -4.18 -10.66
CA ASP A 382 37.40 -4.33 -9.99
C ASP A 382 37.69 -5.80 -9.66
N LYS A 383 38.98 -6.12 -9.55
CA LYS A 383 39.47 -7.44 -9.13
C LYS A 383 39.19 -7.67 -7.66
N VAL A 384 38.59 -8.82 -7.35
CA VAL A 384 38.31 -9.23 -5.97
C VAL A 384 39.63 -9.55 -5.25
N PRO A 385 39.84 -9.07 -4.01
CA PRO A 385 41.03 -9.39 -3.24
C PRO A 385 41.26 -10.90 -3.09
N GLN A 386 42.51 -11.35 -3.18
CA GLN A 386 42.84 -12.79 -3.18
C GLN A 386 42.39 -13.49 -1.90
N ASN A 387 42.51 -12.84 -0.74
CA ASN A 387 42.01 -13.37 0.53
C ASN A 387 40.50 -13.66 0.50
N LEU A 388 39.71 -12.85 -0.20
CA LEU A 388 38.28 -13.05 -0.35
C LEU A 388 37.98 -14.15 -1.39
N ILE A 389 38.75 -14.24 -2.47
CA ILE A 389 38.69 -15.35 -3.44
C ILE A 389 38.92 -16.69 -2.72
N ASP A 390 39.98 -16.77 -1.91
CA ASP A 390 40.33 -17.98 -1.16
C ASP A 390 39.24 -18.33 -0.13
N LYS A 391 38.73 -17.33 0.60
CA LYS A 391 37.63 -17.50 1.57
C LYS A 391 36.34 -18.02 0.92
N LEU A 392 36.06 -17.61 -0.31
CA LEU A 392 34.88 -18.02 -1.08
C LEU A 392 35.10 -19.37 -1.81
N GLY A 393 36.31 -19.94 -1.73
CA GLY A 393 36.67 -21.18 -2.43
C GLY A 393 36.60 -21.03 -3.95
N LEU A 394 37.02 -19.86 -4.46
CA LEU A 394 37.16 -19.56 -5.88
C LEU A 394 38.65 -19.61 -6.28
N THR A 395 38.94 -19.71 -7.57
CA THR A 395 40.32 -19.78 -8.09
C THR A 395 40.60 -18.71 -9.14
N GLY A 396 41.83 -18.17 -9.14
CA GLY A 396 42.29 -17.21 -10.14
C GLY A 396 41.89 -15.76 -9.86
N THR A 397 42.26 -14.87 -10.79
CA THR A 397 42.08 -13.42 -10.65
C THR A 397 40.78 -12.95 -11.30
N LEU A 398 39.68 -13.06 -10.55
CA LEU A 398 38.33 -12.71 -11.00
C LEU A 398 37.98 -11.27 -10.63
N ASP A 399 37.24 -10.58 -11.51
CA ASP A 399 36.49 -9.38 -11.11
C ASP A 399 35.22 -9.78 -10.36
N LEU A 400 34.55 -8.80 -9.71
CA LEU A 400 33.38 -9.07 -8.88
C LEU A 400 32.24 -9.76 -9.65
N ARG A 401 31.96 -9.33 -10.90
CA ARG A 401 30.90 -9.92 -11.74
C ARG A 401 31.20 -11.39 -12.03
N ASN A 402 32.45 -11.71 -12.37
CA ASN A 402 32.89 -13.07 -12.66
C ASN A 402 32.95 -13.94 -11.40
N ALA A 403 33.46 -13.42 -10.28
CA ALA A 403 33.47 -14.13 -9.00
C ALA A 403 32.04 -14.49 -8.54
N HIS A 404 31.11 -13.53 -8.64
CA HIS A 404 29.70 -13.74 -8.36
C HIS A 404 29.06 -14.78 -9.30
N ALA A 405 29.37 -14.72 -10.61
CA ALA A 405 28.87 -15.69 -11.58
C ALA A 405 29.35 -17.13 -11.30
N GLU A 406 30.61 -17.30 -10.89
CA GLU A 406 31.17 -18.60 -10.53
C GLU A 406 30.54 -19.17 -9.25
N LEU A 407 30.27 -18.34 -8.23
CA LEU A 407 29.51 -18.79 -7.04
C LEU A 407 28.11 -19.29 -7.40
N ILE A 408 27.42 -18.59 -8.31
CA ILE A 408 26.10 -19.04 -8.78
C ILE A 408 26.23 -20.41 -9.44
N LYS A 409 27.17 -20.59 -10.37
CA LYS A 409 27.36 -21.87 -11.08
C LYS A 409 27.66 -23.01 -10.11
N LYS A 410 28.49 -22.76 -9.09
CA LYS A 410 28.79 -23.74 -8.03
C LYS A 410 27.54 -24.16 -7.27
N GLU A 411 26.70 -23.21 -6.86
CA GLU A 411 25.45 -23.50 -6.14
C GLU A 411 24.36 -24.12 -7.03
N LEU A 412 24.38 -23.88 -8.34
CA LEU A 412 23.48 -24.57 -9.28
C LEU A 412 23.75 -26.09 -9.35
N ILE A 413 24.94 -26.55 -8.93
CA ILE A 413 25.33 -27.96 -8.88
C ILE A 413 25.26 -28.54 -7.45
N SER A 414 25.25 -27.68 -6.41
CA SER A 414 25.24 -28.11 -4.99
C SER A 414 23.94 -28.82 -4.58
N ASP A 415 23.83 -29.24 -3.32
CA ASP A 415 22.59 -29.81 -2.77
C ASP A 415 21.56 -28.72 -2.36
N SER A 416 21.91 -27.43 -2.47
CA SER A 416 21.04 -26.31 -2.07
C SER A 416 19.81 -26.19 -2.96
N ASN A 417 18.61 -26.47 -2.45
CA ASN A 417 17.38 -26.34 -3.25
C ASN A 417 16.96 -24.89 -3.44
N TYR A 418 17.16 -24.04 -2.42
CA TYR A 418 16.90 -22.60 -2.52
C TYR A 418 18.20 -21.82 -2.71
N ILE A 419 18.21 -20.94 -3.72
CA ILE A 419 19.33 -20.03 -3.98
C ILE A 419 18.82 -18.61 -3.99
N PHE A 420 19.22 -17.82 -2.99
CA PHE A 420 18.89 -16.41 -2.87
C PHE A 420 20.02 -15.56 -3.47
N LEU A 421 19.74 -14.97 -4.63
CA LEU A 421 20.67 -14.13 -5.37
C LEU A 421 20.44 -12.66 -5.03
N THR A 422 21.13 -12.20 -4.00
CA THR A 422 21.02 -10.84 -3.48
C THR A 422 22.15 -10.00 -4.02
N GLY A 423 21.86 -8.83 -4.57
CA GLY A 423 22.94 -7.98 -5.06
C GLY A 423 22.47 -6.93 -6.02
N ASN A 424 23.36 -5.96 -6.25
CA ASN A 424 23.04 -4.78 -7.01
C ASN A 424 22.55 -5.11 -8.44
N PRO A 425 21.61 -4.30 -8.99
CA PRO A 425 21.14 -4.47 -10.36
C PRO A 425 22.30 -4.51 -11.36
N GLY A 426 22.37 -5.57 -12.17
CA GLY A 426 23.41 -5.73 -13.18
C GLY A 426 24.62 -6.57 -12.81
N ILE A 427 24.70 -7.12 -11.60
CA ILE A 427 25.84 -7.94 -11.16
C ILE A 427 25.99 -9.29 -11.93
N GLY A 428 25.03 -9.66 -12.77
CA GLY A 428 25.13 -10.81 -13.68
C GLY A 428 24.29 -12.04 -13.34
N LYS A 429 23.36 -11.95 -12.37
CA LYS A 429 22.49 -13.06 -11.89
C LYS A 429 21.90 -13.94 -13.01
N THR A 430 21.05 -13.36 -13.86
CA THR A 430 20.37 -14.09 -14.94
C THR A 430 21.32 -14.51 -16.06
N THR A 431 22.45 -13.80 -16.24
CA THR A 431 23.47 -14.16 -17.22
C THR A 431 24.24 -15.42 -16.79
N ALA A 432 24.57 -15.54 -15.50
CA ALA A 432 25.24 -16.72 -14.95
C ALA A 432 24.37 -17.99 -15.12
N ILE A 433 23.07 -17.89 -14.81
CA ILE A 433 22.11 -19.00 -14.96
C ILE A 433 21.95 -19.38 -16.44
N ALA A 434 21.76 -18.40 -17.33
CA ALA A 434 21.65 -18.67 -18.77
C ALA A 434 22.93 -19.32 -19.32
N SER A 435 24.11 -18.85 -18.90
CA SER A 435 25.40 -19.45 -19.27
C SER A 435 25.51 -20.90 -18.80
N PHE A 436 25.09 -21.20 -17.56
CA PHE A 436 25.07 -22.56 -17.03
C PHE A 436 24.18 -23.47 -17.89
N LEU A 437 22.93 -23.05 -18.15
CA LEU A 437 21.98 -23.85 -18.92
C LEU A 437 22.45 -24.08 -20.37
N LYS A 438 23.06 -23.09 -21.01
CA LYS A 438 23.68 -23.23 -22.34
C LYS A 438 24.79 -24.28 -22.38
N SER A 439 25.54 -24.43 -21.29
CA SER A 439 26.58 -25.47 -21.18
C SER A 439 26.03 -26.87 -20.82
N HIS A 440 24.74 -26.99 -20.51
CA HIS A 440 24.08 -28.25 -20.09
C HIS A 440 22.87 -28.61 -20.97
N VAL A 441 22.84 -28.16 -22.23
CA VAL A 441 21.75 -28.48 -23.18
C VAL A 441 21.64 -29.99 -23.43
N ASP A 442 22.75 -30.72 -23.32
CA ASP A 442 22.81 -32.17 -23.48
C ASP A 442 22.16 -32.94 -22.31
N GLU A 443 22.02 -32.31 -21.15
CA GLU A 443 21.37 -32.90 -19.96
C GLU A 443 19.86 -32.61 -19.89
N GLY A 444 19.38 -31.67 -20.70
CA GLY A 444 17.99 -31.22 -20.72
C GLY A 444 17.61 -30.33 -19.53
N PHE A 445 16.76 -29.33 -19.77
CA PHE A 445 16.32 -28.40 -18.72
C PHE A 445 14.92 -27.83 -18.95
N LEU A 446 14.24 -27.52 -17.84
CA LEU A 446 13.07 -26.66 -17.78
C LEU A 446 13.43 -25.43 -16.95
N PHE A 447 13.57 -24.28 -17.61
CA PHE A 447 13.78 -23.00 -16.96
C PHE A 447 12.47 -22.21 -16.93
N PHE A 448 11.81 -22.22 -15.78
CA PHE A 448 10.57 -21.48 -15.56
C PHE A 448 10.86 -20.15 -14.88
N TYR A 449 10.87 -19.08 -15.66
CA TYR A 449 11.22 -17.74 -15.24
C TYR A 449 9.98 -16.88 -14.98
N VAL A 450 9.91 -16.31 -13.79
CA VAL A 450 8.79 -15.49 -13.31
C VAL A 450 9.34 -14.14 -12.87
N SER A 451 8.76 -13.06 -13.41
CA SER A 451 9.08 -11.71 -12.97
C SER A 451 7.83 -10.81 -13.00
N PRO A 452 7.80 -9.70 -12.25
CA PRO A 452 6.69 -8.76 -12.30
C PRO A 452 6.63 -7.94 -13.59
N ARG A 453 7.58 -8.05 -14.52
CA ARG A 453 7.70 -7.14 -15.66
C ARG A 453 7.79 -7.89 -16.98
N LYS A 454 6.82 -7.64 -17.87
CA LYS A 454 6.75 -8.28 -19.19
C LYS A 454 8.01 -8.12 -20.03
N GLN A 455 8.69 -6.97 -19.98
CA GLN A 455 9.91 -6.75 -20.75
C GLN A 455 11.05 -7.67 -20.31
N VAL A 456 11.26 -7.82 -19.00
CA VAL A 456 12.33 -8.66 -18.45
C VAL A 456 12.12 -10.12 -18.86
N ASN A 457 10.87 -10.56 -18.96
CA ASN A 457 10.53 -11.89 -19.47
C ASN A 457 10.94 -12.11 -20.93
N LEU A 458 10.95 -11.07 -21.76
CA LEU A 458 11.44 -11.14 -23.14
C LEU A 458 12.97 -11.09 -23.17
N ASP A 459 13.59 -10.24 -22.35
CA ASP A 459 15.05 -10.13 -22.24
C ASP A 459 15.70 -11.49 -21.87
N ILE A 460 15.01 -12.34 -21.09
CA ILE A 460 15.48 -13.71 -20.81
C ILE A 460 15.53 -14.58 -22.07
N ILE A 461 14.53 -14.49 -22.95
CA ILE A 461 14.52 -15.24 -24.21
C ILE A 461 15.66 -14.75 -25.11
N GLU A 462 15.88 -13.43 -25.19
CA GLU A 462 16.98 -12.82 -25.93
C GLU A 462 18.36 -13.28 -25.44
N LYS A 463 18.53 -13.60 -24.16
CA LYS A 463 19.79 -14.16 -23.65
C LYS A 463 20.15 -15.51 -24.25
N PHE A 464 19.19 -16.24 -24.78
CA PHE A 464 19.41 -17.50 -25.51
C PHE A 464 19.45 -17.30 -27.02
N GLN A 465 19.38 -16.06 -27.51
CA GLN A 465 19.55 -15.74 -28.93
C GLN A 465 20.97 -15.27 -29.23
N ASP A 466 21.42 -15.54 -30.45
CA ASP A 466 22.61 -14.94 -31.01
C ASP A 466 22.30 -13.51 -31.51
N LYS A 467 23.11 -12.53 -31.10
CA LYS A 467 22.85 -11.11 -31.35
C LYS A 467 22.91 -10.71 -32.83
N ASN A 468 23.54 -11.51 -33.68
CA ASN A 468 23.73 -11.19 -35.09
C ASN A 468 22.66 -11.86 -35.96
N SER A 469 22.19 -13.05 -35.58
CA SER A 469 21.24 -13.84 -36.36
C SER A 469 19.81 -13.83 -35.82
N ASN A 470 19.57 -13.34 -34.59
CA ASN A 470 18.30 -13.43 -33.85
C ASN A 470 17.74 -14.86 -33.73
N LYS A 471 18.58 -15.89 -33.98
CA LYS A 471 18.25 -17.30 -33.79
C LYS A 471 18.61 -17.73 -32.39
N LEU A 472 17.96 -18.78 -31.88
CA LEU A 472 18.37 -19.40 -30.63
C LEU A 472 19.77 -20.01 -30.77
N CYS A 473 20.53 -20.03 -29.68
CA CYS A 473 21.92 -20.49 -29.66
C CYS A 473 22.08 -22.00 -29.87
N ASP A 474 20.99 -22.78 -29.74
CA ASP A 474 20.95 -24.21 -30.04
C ASP A 474 19.55 -24.56 -30.60
N ASP A 475 19.50 -25.42 -31.61
CA ASP A 475 18.26 -25.78 -32.31
C ASP A 475 17.29 -26.59 -31.45
N ARG A 476 17.78 -27.21 -30.36
CA ARG A 476 16.98 -28.03 -29.44
C ARG A 476 16.15 -27.19 -28.46
N ILE A 477 16.43 -25.89 -28.35
CA ILE A 477 15.76 -25.00 -27.40
C ILE A 477 14.39 -24.57 -27.92
N LEU A 478 13.39 -24.61 -27.04
CA LEU A 478 12.05 -24.05 -27.27
C LEU A 478 11.74 -23.01 -26.20
N ALA A 479 11.58 -21.75 -26.60
CA ALA A 479 11.17 -20.69 -25.70
C ALA A 479 9.68 -20.38 -25.88
N ILE A 480 8.94 -20.29 -24.78
CA ILE A 480 7.49 -20.01 -24.77
C ILE A 480 7.13 -18.91 -23.76
N ASN A 481 6.16 -18.08 -24.11
CA ASN A 481 5.59 -17.05 -23.24
C ASN A 481 4.08 -16.89 -23.48
N SER A 482 3.37 -16.23 -22.55
CA SER A 482 1.94 -15.95 -22.71
C SER A 482 1.52 -14.71 -21.93
N TYR A 483 0.44 -14.06 -22.37
CA TYR A 483 -0.13 -12.87 -21.76
C TYR A 483 -1.61 -12.72 -22.10
N SER A 484 -2.34 -11.92 -21.32
CA SER A 484 -3.81 -11.81 -21.41
C SER A 484 -4.35 -11.40 -22.78
N ASN A 485 -3.68 -10.45 -23.45
CA ASN A 485 -4.08 -10.00 -24.79
C ASN A 485 -3.93 -11.12 -25.83
N LEU A 486 -2.84 -11.89 -25.79
CA LEU A 486 -2.61 -13.02 -26.70
C LEU A 486 -3.76 -14.04 -26.61
N ILE A 487 -4.15 -14.39 -25.40
CA ILE A 487 -5.23 -15.35 -25.16
C ILE A 487 -6.57 -14.76 -25.61
N SER A 488 -6.84 -13.51 -25.27
CA SER A 488 -8.12 -12.84 -25.61
C SER A 488 -8.32 -12.68 -27.12
N ASP A 489 -7.24 -12.41 -27.86
CA ASP A 489 -7.26 -12.27 -29.32
C ASP A 489 -7.32 -13.64 -30.05
N ASN A 490 -7.17 -14.75 -29.33
CA ASN A 490 -7.34 -16.13 -29.82
C ASN A 490 -8.52 -16.82 -29.09
N GLN A 491 -9.67 -16.13 -29.05
CA GLN A 491 -10.95 -16.63 -28.51
C GLN A 491 -10.94 -17.07 -27.03
N GLY A 492 -9.90 -16.75 -26.26
CA GLY A 492 -9.80 -17.17 -24.86
C GLY A 492 -9.27 -18.59 -24.66
N GLU A 493 -8.74 -19.25 -25.69
CA GLU A 493 -8.23 -20.63 -25.62
C GLU A 493 -6.78 -20.72 -25.09
N TYR A 494 -6.31 -21.93 -24.77
CA TYR A 494 -4.92 -22.15 -24.35
C TYR A 494 -3.95 -21.70 -25.44
N THR A 495 -3.30 -20.57 -25.22
CA THR A 495 -2.47 -19.91 -26.25
C THR A 495 -1.13 -19.48 -25.67
N VAL A 496 -0.06 -19.84 -26.36
CA VAL A 496 1.32 -19.42 -26.06
C VAL A 496 1.97 -18.88 -27.34
N GLN A 497 2.84 -17.91 -27.19
CA GLN A 497 3.75 -17.49 -28.24
C GLN A 497 5.08 -18.24 -28.05
N TYR A 498 5.73 -18.63 -29.16
CA TYR A 498 6.94 -19.43 -29.12
C TYR A 498 8.05 -18.93 -30.06
N VAL A 499 9.29 -19.25 -29.71
CA VAL A 499 10.50 -19.09 -30.54
C VAL A 499 11.17 -20.45 -30.69
N SER A 500 11.49 -20.84 -31.93
CA SER A 500 12.23 -22.07 -32.25
C SER A 500 12.99 -21.91 -33.56
N ASN A 501 14.18 -22.54 -33.67
CA ASN A 501 14.91 -22.64 -34.92
C ASN A 501 14.33 -23.73 -35.85
N GLN A 502 13.70 -24.77 -35.29
CA GLN A 502 13.22 -25.95 -36.03
C GLN A 502 11.80 -25.80 -36.59
N HIS A 503 10.98 -24.93 -36.00
CA HIS A 503 9.58 -24.74 -36.39
C HIS A 503 9.31 -23.31 -36.89
N GLN A 504 8.52 -23.20 -37.94
CA GLN A 504 8.03 -21.93 -38.49
C GLN A 504 6.52 -21.98 -38.68
N GLY A 505 5.86 -20.86 -38.43
CA GLY A 505 4.42 -20.72 -38.58
C GLY A 505 3.62 -21.27 -37.40
N ASP A 506 2.37 -20.84 -37.30
CA ASP A 506 1.52 -21.20 -36.16
C ASP A 506 1.08 -22.67 -36.25
N PHE A 507 1.06 -23.36 -35.12
CA PHE A 507 0.59 -24.74 -35.06
C PHE A 507 -0.26 -24.97 -33.81
N ARG A 508 -1.02 -26.05 -33.81
CA ARG A 508 -1.80 -26.50 -32.66
C ARG A 508 -1.32 -27.87 -32.24
N LEU A 509 -1.08 -28.05 -30.95
CA LEU A 509 -0.71 -29.33 -30.36
C LEU A 509 -1.68 -29.62 -29.22
N GLN A 510 -2.48 -30.68 -29.38
CA GLN A 510 -3.64 -30.97 -28.53
C GLN A 510 -4.57 -29.73 -28.39
N SER A 511 -4.79 -29.27 -27.16
CA SER A 511 -5.62 -28.11 -26.85
C SER A 511 -4.88 -26.79 -26.90
N VAL A 512 -3.55 -26.78 -27.10
CA VAL A 512 -2.72 -25.58 -27.03
C VAL A 512 -2.41 -25.05 -28.43
N GLN A 513 -2.69 -23.77 -28.64
CA GLN A 513 -2.29 -23.02 -29.81
C GLN A 513 -0.90 -22.39 -29.60
N PHE A 514 0.05 -22.79 -30.43
CA PHE A 514 1.41 -22.23 -30.47
C PHE A 514 1.48 -21.20 -31.59
N CYS A 515 1.68 -19.94 -31.21
CA CYS A 515 1.79 -18.82 -32.14
C CYS A 515 3.25 -18.44 -32.35
N ASP A 516 3.70 -18.41 -33.60
CA ASP A 516 5.06 -18.03 -33.95
C ASP A 516 5.30 -16.57 -33.60
N SER A 517 6.35 -16.29 -32.81
CA SER A 517 6.65 -14.93 -32.39
C SER A 517 6.96 -13.97 -33.53
N ARG A 518 7.30 -14.48 -34.71
CA ARG A 518 7.60 -13.69 -35.92
C ARG A 518 6.34 -13.19 -36.65
N ASN A 519 5.18 -13.81 -36.43
CA ASN A 519 3.94 -13.55 -37.18
C ASN A 519 2.85 -12.89 -36.32
N ILE A 520 3.13 -11.71 -35.78
CA ILE A 520 2.24 -11.02 -34.82
C ILE A 520 1.00 -10.40 -35.51
N GLU A 521 1.04 -10.13 -36.81
CA GLU A 521 0.11 -9.20 -37.47
C GLU A 521 -1.31 -9.73 -37.76
N LEU A 522 -1.56 -11.04 -37.72
CA LEU A 522 -2.71 -11.62 -38.42
C LEU A 522 -4.01 -11.85 -37.62
N ARG A 523 -4.17 -11.38 -36.38
CA ARG A 523 -5.19 -11.98 -35.49
C ARG A 523 -6.11 -11.00 -34.75
N LEU A 524 -7.36 -10.93 -35.21
CA LEU A 524 -8.43 -10.03 -34.70
C LEU A 524 -9.72 -10.78 -34.28
N ARG A 525 -9.68 -12.08 -33.96
CA ARG A 525 -10.91 -12.83 -33.58
C ARG A 525 -11.08 -12.90 -32.06
N ARG A 526 -11.67 -11.84 -31.49
CA ARG A 526 -12.17 -11.86 -30.11
C ARG A 526 -13.53 -12.53 -30.04
N ALA A 527 -13.77 -13.31 -29.00
CA ALA A 527 -15.13 -13.71 -28.63
C ALA A 527 -15.91 -12.48 -28.16
N GLU A 528 -17.16 -12.35 -28.62
CA GLU A 528 -18.13 -11.37 -28.09
C GLU A 528 -18.34 -11.63 -26.59
N ARG A 529 -18.36 -10.55 -25.84
CA ARG A 529 -18.60 -10.51 -24.39
C ARG A 529 -20.01 -10.02 -24.07
N LEU A 530 -20.52 -9.10 -24.88
CA LEU A 530 -21.82 -8.47 -24.72
C LEU A 530 -22.88 -9.23 -25.50
N ASN A 531 -23.96 -9.59 -24.83
CA ASN A 531 -25.12 -10.19 -25.45
C ASN A 531 -26.36 -9.32 -25.26
N ARG A 532 -27.16 -9.17 -26.32
CA ARG A 532 -28.47 -8.55 -26.22
C ARG A 532 -29.43 -9.56 -25.58
N LYS A 533 -29.93 -9.26 -24.39
CA LYS A 533 -30.88 -10.11 -23.64
C LYS A 533 -32.31 -9.79 -24.04
N THR A 534 -32.62 -8.50 -24.20
CA THR A 534 -33.89 -7.95 -24.68
C THR A 534 -33.62 -6.79 -25.64
N GLU A 535 -34.65 -6.17 -26.22
CA GLU A 535 -34.48 -5.02 -27.12
C GLU A 535 -33.83 -3.79 -26.45
N ASP A 536 -33.88 -3.71 -25.13
CA ASP A 536 -33.44 -2.63 -24.28
C ASP A 536 -32.27 -3.01 -23.34
N ILE A 537 -31.98 -4.31 -23.15
CA ILE A 537 -30.94 -4.78 -22.22
C ILE A 537 -29.78 -5.46 -22.96
N ILE A 538 -28.58 -4.91 -22.75
CA ILE A 538 -27.29 -5.49 -23.10
C ILE A 538 -26.68 -6.06 -21.82
N GLN A 539 -26.25 -7.32 -21.84
CA GLN A 539 -25.68 -7.99 -20.67
C GLN A 539 -24.24 -8.43 -20.95
N ASP A 540 -23.34 -8.18 -20.00
CA ASP A 540 -22.02 -8.79 -19.98
C ASP A 540 -22.11 -10.27 -19.52
N LYS A 541 -21.80 -11.21 -20.40
CA LYS A 541 -21.77 -12.66 -20.06
C LYS A 541 -20.49 -13.08 -19.33
N GLY A 542 -19.52 -12.19 -19.19
CA GLY A 542 -18.14 -12.53 -18.85
C GLY A 542 -17.42 -13.23 -20.01
N LYS A 543 -16.14 -13.57 -19.82
CA LYS A 543 -15.38 -14.40 -20.76
C LYS A 543 -14.86 -15.66 -20.07
N SER A 544 -15.13 -16.84 -20.63
CA SER A 544 -14.44 -18.07 -20.28
C SER A 544 -13.05 -18.10 -20.93
N SER A 545 -12.14 -17.27 -20.43
CA SER A 545 -10.76 -17.21 -20.92
C SER A 545 -9.86 -18.13 -20.13
N LYS A 546 -8.98 -18.88 -20.80
CA LYS A 546 -7.90 -19.61 -20.12
C LYS A 546 -6.93 -18.59 -19.51
N GLY A 547 -6.53 -18.81 -18.25
CA GLY A 547 -5.58 -17.93 -17.58
C GLY A 547 -4.16 -18.06 -18.14
N VAL A 548 -3.31 -17.06 -17.93
CA VAL A 548 -1.92 -17.03 -18.43
C VAL A 548 -1.09 -18.21 -17.89
N LEU A 549 -1.09 -18.43 -16.56
CA LEU A 549 -0.41 -19.59 -15.95
C LEU A 549 -0.95 -20.91 -16.48
N ASN A 550 -2.28 -20.98 -16.67
CA ASN A 550 -2.93 -22.18 -17.16
C ASN A 550 -2.45 -22.53 -18.58
N SER A 551 -2.37 -21.55 -19.48
CA SER A 551 -1.87 -21.72 -20.84
C SER A 551 -0.40 -22.13 -20.89
N ILE A 552 0.46 -21.51 -20.07
CA ILE A 552 1.88 -21.87 -20.02
C ILE A 552 2.09 -23.27 -19.47
N CYS A 553 1.45 -23.62 -18.36
CA CYS A 553 1.65 -24.93 -17.74
C CYS A 553 1.07 -26.06 -18.60
N GLU A 554 -0.07 -25.83 -19.27
CA GLU A 554 -0.58 -26.78 -20.27
C GLU A 554 0.40 -26.94 -21.45
N ALA A 555 0.95 -25.84 -21.97
CA ALA A 555 1.93 -25.89 -23.05
C ALA A 555 3.20 -26.67 -22.67
N ILE A 556 3.74 -26.44 -21.46
CA ILE A 556 4.90 -27.19 -20.95
C ILE A 556 4.56 -28.69 -20.88
N SER A 557 3.42 -29.05 -20.27
CA SER A 557 2.97 -30.45 -20.18
C SER A 557 2.90 -31.09 -21.57
N THR A 558 2.27 -30.42 -22.53
CA THR A 558 2.13 -30.93 -23.91
C THR A 558 3.49 -31.06 -24.61
N VAL A 559 4.42 -30.13 -24.43
CA VAL A 559 5.77 -30.20 -25.01
C VAL A 559 6.55 -31.41 -24.46
N ILE A 560 6.47 -31.65 -23.14
CA ILE A 560 7.14 -32.77 -22.48
C ILE A 560 6.52 -34.10 -22.90
N GLU A 561 5.19 -34.23 -22.85
CA GLU A 561 4.45 -35.45 -23.21
C GLU A 561 4.72 -35.87 -24.67
N HIS A 562 4.73 -34.92 -25.60
CA HIS A 562 4.94 -35.17 -27.03
C HIS A 562 6.40 -35.07 -27.46
N GLN A 563 7.32 -34.93 -26.49
CA GLN A 563 8.77 -34.89 -26.71
C GLN A 563 9.19 -33.86 -27.77
N LYS A 564 8.52 -32.71 -27.80
CA LYS A 564 8.82 -31.65 -28.78
C LYS A 564 10.15 -30.95 -28.50
N SER A 565 10.50 -30.80 -27.23
CA SER A 565 11.81 -30.32 -26.79
C SER A 565 12.06 -30.80 -25.36
N GLN A 566 13.34 -31.01 -25.04
CA GLN A 566 13.84 -31.31 -23.69
C GLN A 566 14.50 -30.09 -23.04
N ASN A 567 14.60 -28.97 -23.77
CA ASN A 567 15.26 -27.74 -23.38
C ASN A 567 14.27 -26.58 -23.48
N ILE A 568 13.49 -26.39 -22.43
CA ILE A 568 12.32 -25.50 -22.42
C ILE A 568 12.64 -24.25 -21.59
N ILE A 569 12.40 -23.08 -22.18
CA ILE A 569 12.41 -21.80 -21.48
C ILE A 569 10.98 -21.28 -21.45
N ALA A 570 10.39 -21.18 -20.26
CA ALA A 570 9.03 -20.67 -20.10
C ALA A 570 9.05 -19.39 -19.29
N THR A 571 8.49 -18.31 -19.83
CA THR A 571 8.44 -17.02 -19.12
C THR A 571 7.01 -16.57 -18.86
N VAL A 572 6.75 -16.09 -17.63
CA VAL A 572 5.44 -15.62 -17.21
C VAL A 572 5.53 -14.43 -16.27
N SER A 573 4.51 -13.58 -16.26
CA SER A 573 4.43 -12.44 -15.35
C SER A 573 3.89 -12.88 -13.99
N ILE A 574 4.47 -12.41 -12.89
CA ILE A 574 4.04 -12.79 -11.53
C ILE A 574 2.57 -12.42 -11.26
N GLN A 575 2.08 -11.35 -11.89
CA GLN A 575 0.69 -10.88 -11.82
C GLN A 575 -0.34 -11.84 -12.44
N SER A 576 0.13 -12.89 -13.11
CA SER A 576 -0.72 -14.00 -13.53
C SER A 576 -1.22 -14.85 -12.34
N LEU A 577 -0.59 -14.73 -11.17
CA LEU A 577 -1.12 -15.23 -9.91
C LEU A 577 -2.34 -14.41 -9.50
N LYS A 578 -3.48 -15.09 -9.35
CA LYS A 578 -4.75 -14.50 -8.93
C LYS A 578 -5.46 -15.43 -7.97
N LYS A 579 -6.16 -14.87 -6.97
CA LYS A 579 -7.08 -15.62 -6.13
C LYS A 579 -8.33 -16.00 -6.94
N THR A 580 -8.78 -17.23 -6.75
CA THR A 580 -10.00 -17.78 -7.33
C THR A 580 -11.08 -17.92 -6.25
N PHE A 581 -12.35 -18.03 -6.65
CA PHE A 581 -13.50 -18.03 -5.73
C PHE A 581 -13.54 -19.21 -4.75
N ASP A 582 -12.91 -20.33 -5.11
CA ASP A 582 -12.75 -21.55 -4.30
C ASP A 582 -11.68 -21.42 -3.21
N ASN A 583 -11.24 -20.20 -2.87
CA ASN A 583 -10.16 -19.91 -1.93
C ASN A 583 -8.79 -20.52 -2.35
N SER A 584 -8.70 -20.98 -3.60
CA SER A 584 -7.46 -21.36 -4.27
C SER A 584 -6.85 -20.14 -4.97
N ASP A 585 -5.75 -20.35 -5.67
CA ASP A 585 -5.21 -19.40 -6.64
C ASP A 585 -4.91 -20.10 -7.97
N THR A 586 -4.51 -19.31 -8.96
CA THR A 586 -4.12 -19.79 -10.29
C THR A 586 -2.80 -20.56 -10.30
N LEU A 587 -2.05 -20.62 -9.19
CA LEU A 587 -0.81 -21.38 -9.12
C LEU A 587 -1.04 -22.89 -9.18
N LYS A 588 -2.24 -23.36 -8.81
CA LYS A 588 -2.66 -24.77 -8.97
C LYS A 588 -2.43 -25.32 -10.38
N HIS A 589 -2.37 -24.44 -11.39
CA HIS A 589 -2.11 -24.86 -12.76
C HIS A 589 -0.69 -25.36 -13.00
N VAL A 590 0.29 -25.00 -12.15
CA VAL A 590 1.66 -25.53 -12.24
C VAL A 590 1.70 -27.04 -12.02
N GLU A 591 0.76 -27.59 -11.24
CA GLU A 591 0.59 -29.04 -11.06
C GLU A 591 0.36 -29.77 -12.40
N LYS A 592 -0.20 -29.09 -13.41
CA LYS A 592 -0.43 -29.68 -14.73
C LYS A 592 0.86 -30.15 -15.40
N ILE A 593 2.00 -29.51 -15.13
CA ILE A 593 3.31 -29.88 -15.71
C ILE A 593 3.65 -31.34 -15.37
N PHE A 594 3.26 -31.79 -14.17
CA PHE A 594 3.62 -33.10 -13.63
C PHE A 594 2.40 -34.02 -13.47
N ARG A 595 1.22 -33.65 -13.99
CA ARG A 595 -0.05 -34.38 -13.77
C ARG A 595 0.02 -35.87 -14.06
N ASN A 596 0.78 -36.28 -15.08
CA ASN A 596 0.89 -37.69 -15.47
C ASN A 596 1.79 -38.52 -14.54
N THR A 597 2.51 -37.87 -13.62
CA THR A 597 3.42 -38.51 -12.66
C THR A 597 2.79 -38.72 -11.29
N TYR A 598 1.51 -38.36 -11.10
CA TYR A 598 0.86 -38.39 -9.80
C TYR A 598 -0.44 -39.19 -9.86
N ASN A 599 -0.71 -39.97 -8.81
CA ASN A 599 -1.98 -40.64 -8.63
C ASN A 599 -2.86 -39.86 -7.65
N ASP A 600 -3.79 -39.06 -8.16
CA ASP A 600 -4.68 -38.24 -7.35
C ASP A 600 -5.58 -39.06 -6.39
N ARG A 601 -5.84 -40.34 -6.69
CA ARG A 601 -6.67 -41.20 -5.82
C ARG A 601 -5.93 -41.69 -4.59
N GLU A 602 -4.63 -41.93 -4.73
CA GLU A 602 -3.77 -42.47 -3.67
C GLU A 602 -2.91 -41.40 -3.00
N ASP A 603 -2.86 -40.20 -3.58
CA ASP A 603 -2.03 -39.08 -3.12
C ASP A 603 -0.52 -39.40 -3.13
N ILE A 604 -0.07 -40.12 -4.18
CA ILE A 604 1.30 -40.64 -4.31
C ILE A 604 1.89 -40.36 -5.69
N VAL A 605 3.18 -40.04 -5.73
CA VAL A 605 3.99 -39.90 -6.95
C VAL A 605 4.30 -41.27 -7.57
N ILE A 606 4.17 -41.39 -8.89
CA ILE A 606 4.51 -42.57 -9.70
C ILE A 606 6.01 -42.53 -10.05
N PRO A 607 6.87 -43.33 -9.39
CA PRO A 607 8.32 -43.16 -9.47
C PRO A 607 8.90 -43.35 -10.87
N GLU A 608 8.42 -44.37 -11.60
CA GLU A 608 8.81 -44.69 -12.98
C GLU A 608 8.63 -43.49 -13.93
N ARG A 609 7.46 -42.84 -13.85
CA ARG A 609 7.12 -41.71 -14.71
C ARG A 609 7.89 -40.45 -14.34
N MET A 610 8.11 -40.23 -13.03
CA MET A 610 8.91 -39.10 -12.56
C MET A 610 10.37 -39.24 -13.03
N LYS A 611 10.96 -40.45 -12.90
CA LYS A 611 12.30 -40.77 -13.42
C LYS A 611 12.36 -40.60 -14.94
N ALA A 612 11.33 -41.02 -15.68
CA ALA A 612 11.32 -40.85 -17.14
C ALA A 612 11.40 -39.38 -17.58
N ILE A 613 10.83 -38.45 -16.80
CA ILE A 613 10.98 -37.01 -17.05
C ILE A 613 12.40 -36.55 -16.69
N SER A 614 12.91 -36.90 -15.50
CA SER A 614 14.22 -36.41 -15.06
C SER A 614 15.40 -36.90 -15.90
N HIS A 615 15.30 -38.10 -16.50
CA HIS A 615 16.32 -38.60 -17.44
C HIS A 615 16.43 -37.75 -18.71
N LYS A 616 15.35 -37.04 -19.09
CA LYS A 616 15.32 -36.16 -20.26
C LYS A 616 15.48 -34.69 -19.89
N ILE A 617 15.07 -34.31 -18.70
CA ILE A 617 15.09 -32.95 -18.18
C ILE A 617 15.73 -33.02 -16.79
N LYS A 618 17.05 -33.04 -16.74
CA LYS A 618 17.77 -33.16 -15.47
C LYS A 618 17.64 -31.89 -14.63
N HIS A 619 17.70 -30.71 -15.24
CA HIS A 619 17.65 -29.43 -14.52
C HIS A 619 16.24 -28.84 -14.50
N LEU A 620 15.65 -28.73 -13.31
CA LEU A 620 14.36 -28.07 -13.08
C LEU A 620 14.57 -26.77 -12.31
N PHE A 621 14.69 -25.65 -13.01
CA PHE A 621 14.99 -24.36 -12.40
C PHE A 621 13.77 -23.45 -12.44
N ILE A 622 13.30 -23.03 -11.27
CA ILE A 622 12.21 -22.08 -11.10
C ILE A 622 12.81 -20.80 -10.54
N MET A 623 12.86 -19.73 -11.35
CA MET A 623 13.40 -18.45 -10.92
C MET A 623 12.30 -17.43 -10.71
N ILE A 624 12.25 -16.85 -9.51
CA ILE A 624 11.37 -15.74 -9.14
C ILE A 624 12.25 -14.49 -9.01
N ASP A 625 12.26 -13.68 -10.04
CA ASP A 625 13.02 -12.43 -10.08
C ASP A 625 12.16 -11.26 -9.56
N GLU A 626 12.78 -10.37 -8.81
CA GLU A 626 12.13 -9.21 -8.17
C GLU A 626 10.93 -9.62 -7.30
N ILE A 627 11.12 -10.62 -6.42
CA ILE A 627 10.05 -11.19 -5.58
C ILE A 627 9.32 -10.16 -4.71
N THR A 628 10.01 -9.10 -4.28
CA THR A 628 9.44 -7.99 -3.49
C THR A 628 9.02 -6.80 -4.35
N GLY A 629 9.18 -6.91 -5.67
CA GLY A 629 8.77 -5.90 -6.65
C GLY A 629 7.28 -5.93 -6.99
N ASP A 630 6.56 -6.98 -6.59
CA ASP A 630 5.12 -7.13 -6.72
C ASP A 630 4.58 -7.91 -5.51
N ASP A 631 3.42 -7.49 -5.03
CA ASP A 631 2.85 -8.02 -3.79
C ASP A 631 2.52 -9.52 -3.88
N SER A 632 2.39 -10.08 -5.08
CA SER A 632 2.05 -11.49 -5.27
C SER A 632 3.25 -12.43 -5.08
N GLY A 633 4.48 -11.91 -4.98
CA GLY A 633 5.69 -12.73 -5.09
C GLY A 633 5.92 -13.72 -3.96
N VAL A 634 5.60 -13.33 -2.72
CA VAL A 634 5.72 -14.23 -1.56
C VAL A 634 4.73 -15.39 -1.64
N GLU A 635 3.47 -15.14 -2.04
CA GLU A 635 2.53 -16.26 -2.22
C GLU A 635 2.97 -17.18 -3.37
N PHE A 636 3.51 -16.62 -4.45
CA PHE A 636 4.05 -17.43 -5.56
C PHE A 636 5.12 -18.40 -5.05
N LEU A 637 6.11 -17.91 -4.28
CA LEU A 637 7.14 -18.74 -3.65
C LEU A 637 6.54 -19.84 -2.76
N HIS A 638 5.51 -19.50 -1.98
CA HIS A 638 4.84 -20.46 -1.10
C HIS A 638 4.10 -21.56 -1.86
N GLY A 639 3.40 -21.23 -2.94
CA GLY A 639 2.73 -22.25 -3.73
C GLY A 639 3.71 -23.11 -4.53
N ILE A 640 4.85 -22.57 -4.99
CA ILE A 640 5.92 -23.39 -5.59
C ILE A 640 6.46 -24.39 -4.57
N HIS A 641 6.73 -23.97 -3.34
CA HIS A 641 7.17 -24.88 -2.27
C HIS A 641 6.17 -26.04 -2.06
N LYS A 642 4.86 -25.75 -1.99
CA LYS A 642 3.83 -26.80 -1.87
C LYS A 642 3.85 -27.81 -3.01
N ILE A 643 4.12 -27.34 -4.23
CA ILE A 643 4.20 -28.21 -5.41
C ILE A 643 5.46 -29.08 -5.35
N LEU A 644 6.60 -28.53 -4.93
CA LEU A 644 7.82 -29.31 -4.73
C LEU A 644 7.62 -30.44 -3.72
N ASP A 645 6.94 -30.15 -2.61
CA ASP A 645 6.64 -31.15 -1.57
C ASP A 645 5.66 -32.21 -2.09
N LYS A 646 4.54 -31.80 -2.71
CA LYS A 646 3.51 -32.71 -3.24
C LYS A 646 4.08 -33.68 -4.27
N TYR A 647 4.87 -33.18 -5.21
CA TYR A 647 5.46 -33.99 -6.28
C TYR A 647 6.84 -34.57 -5.93
N LYS A 648 7.33 -34.34 -4.71
CA LYS A 648 8.65 -34.78 -4.23
C LYS A 648 9.80 -34.45 -5.20
N LEU A 649 9.77 -33.25 -5.78
CA LEU A 649 10.68 -32.84 -6.87
C LEU A 649 12.12 -32.59 -6.38
N THR A 650 12.33 -32.49 -5.07
CA THR A 650 13.64 -32.36 -4.42
C THR A 650 14.20 -33.69 -3.93
N ASP A 651 13.48 -34.80 -4.11
CA ASP A 651 13.90 -36.12 -3.65
C ASP A 651 14.99 -36.69 -4.56
N SER A 652 16.14 -37.02 -3.95
CA SER A 652 17.30 -37.61 -4.62
C SER A 652 16.99 -38.88 -5.41
N GLN A 653 15.94 -39.63 -5.06
CA GLN A 653 15.57 -40.87 -5.74
C GLN A 653 15.13 -40.66 -7.21
N TYR A 654 14.73 -39.44 -7.59
CA TYR A 654 14.29 -39.10 -8.94
C TYR A 654 15.38 -38.45 -9.79
N SER A 655 16.56 -38.17 -9.24
CA SER A 655 17.70 -37.59 -9.97
C SER A 655 17.48 -36.22 -10.61
N PHE A 656 16.47 -35.45 -10.19
CA PHE A 656 16.33 -34.05 -10.61
C PHE A 656 17.37 -33.16 -9.91
N ASN A 657 17.99 -32.27 -10.66
CA ASN A 657 18.63 -31.08 -10.11
C ASN A 657 17.59 -29.94 -10.05
N THR A 658 16.86 -29.86 -8.94
CA THR A 658 15.79 -28.88 -8.74
C THR A 658 16.25 -27.68 -7.92
N LYS A 659 16.12 -26.48 -8.50
CA LYS A 659 16.49 -25.20 -7.87
C LYS A 659 15.32 -24.22 -7.89
N VAL A 660 15.03 -23.63 -6.74
CA VAL A 660 14.20 -22.41 -6.63
C VAL A 660 15.12 -21.24 -6.40
N ILE A 661 15.21 -20.36 -7.39
CA ILE A 661 16.13 -19.23 -7.41
C ILE A 661 15.33 -17.97 -7.13
N ILE A 662 15.62 -17.28 -6.02
CA ILE A 662 15.00 -16.02 -5.65
C ILE A 662 16.00 -14.91 -5.89
N ALA A 663 15.68 -13.93 -6.74
CA ALA A 663 16.55 -12.80 -7.00
C ALA A 663 15.87 -11.49 -6.59
N ASP A 664 16.51 -10.70 -5.72
CA ASP A 664 16.01 -9.36 -5.39
C ASP A 664 17.13 -8.43 -4.89
N ALA A 665 17.01 -7.15 -5.24
CA ALA A 665 17.82 -6.07 -4.71
C ALA A 665 17.23 -5.47 -3.41
N SER A 666 16.19 -6.05 -2.82
CA SER A 666 15.71 -5.71 -1.47
C SER A 666 16.20 -6.66 -0.38
N ILE A 667 16.62 -7.88 -0.73
CA ILE A 667 17.05 -8.86 0.26
C ILE A 667 18.57 -8.71 0.41
N VAL A 668 19.09 -8.45 1.61
CA VAL A 668 20.54 -8.29 1.84
C VAL A 668 21.13 -9.34 2.77
N ASP A 669 20.29 -10.03 3.55
CA ASP A 669 20.68 -11.00 4.56
C ASP A 669 19.59 -12.06 4.80
N LYS A 670 19.94 -13.11 5.58
CA LYS A 670 19.02 -14.20 5.94
C LYS A 670 17.87 -13.77 6.86
N ASN A 671 18.02 -12.70 7.64
CA ASN A 671 16.98 -12.28 8.60
C ASN A 671 15.79 -11.69 7.85
N VAL A 672 16.06 -10.89 6.80
CA VAL A 672 15.01 -10.40 5.88
C VAL A 672 14.25 -11.55 5.24
N ILE A 673 14.95 -12.62 4.83
CA ILE A 673 14.33 -13.82 4.26
C ILE A 673 13.40 -14.48 5.28
N ASN A 674 13.89 -14.73 6.50
CA ASN A 674 13.10 -15.41 7.53
C ASN A 674 11.92 -14.56 8.00
N GLN A 675 12.07 -13.24 8.07
CA GLN A 675 11.02 -12.35 8.54
C GLN A 675 9.96 -12.04 7.48
N HIS A 676 10.36 -11.87 6.22
CA HIS A 676 9.46 -11.46 5.16
C HIS A 676 9.04 -12.62 4.23
N LEU A 677 9.91 -13.58 3.90
CA LEU A 677 9.57 -14.63 2.93
C LEU A 677 9.03 -15.92 3.56
N ALA A 678 9.31 -16.18 4.84
CA ALA A 678 8.88 -17.42 5.50
C ALA A 678 7.36 -17.48 5.76
N ASP A 679 6.71 -16.33 5.95
CA ASP A 679 5.27 -16.21 6.20
C ASP A 679 4.57 -15.54 5.01
N LYS A 680 3.47 -16.14 4.57
CA LYS A 680 2.62 -15.65 3.48
C LYS A 680 1.48 -14.73 3.93
N THR A 681 1.37 -14.48 5.23
CA THR A 681 0.39 -13.55 5.79
C THR A 681 0.52 -12.20 5.09
N PRO A 682 -0.58 -11.63 4.58
CA PRO A 682 -0.51 -10.38 3.85
C PRO A 682 0.06 -9.23 4.68
N GLU A 683 0.82 -8.36 4.03
CA GLU A 683 1.60 -7.29 4.66
C GLU A 683 1.76 -6.14 3.66
N PRO A 684 1.41 -4.89 3.94
CA PRO A 684 1.77 -3.79 3.03
C PRO A 684 3.27 -3.45 3.02
N ASP A 685 3.65 -2.59 2.07
CA ASP A 685 4.97 -1.97 1.92
C ASP A 685 5.55 -1.48 3.27
N LYS A 686 6.86 -1.70 3.48
CA LYS A 686 7.56 -1.34 4.72
C LYS A 686 9.05 -1.09 4.48
N ILE A 687 9.68 -0.36 5.40
CA ILE A 687 11.14 -0.25 5.49
C ILE A 687 11.63 -1.16 6.60
N TYR A 688 12.46 -2.10 6.22
CA TYR A 688 13.21 -2.92 7.14
C TYR A 688 14.39 -2.12 7.70
N PHE A 689 14.51 -2.11 9.02
CA PHE A 689 15.49 -1.29 9.72
C PHE A 689 16.18 -2.10 10.81
N ARG A 690 17.48 -2.37 10.63
CA ARG A 690 18.26 -3.18 11.57
C ARG A 690 19.63 -2.58 11.83
N ARG A 691 20.02 -2.47 13.11
CA ARG A 691 21.38 -2.09 13.50
C ARG A 691 22.35 -3.22 13.18
N THR A 692 23.52 -2.90 12.63
CA THR A 692 24.59 -3.86 12.37
C THR A 692 25.92 -3.30 12.88
N ASN A 693 26.76 -4.17 13.43
CA ASN A 693 28.13 -3.81 13.81
C ASN A 693 29.17 -4.36 12.81
N ASP A 694 28.74 -5.25 11.91
CA ASP A 694 29.63 -5.97 11.02
C ASP A 694 30.04 -5.13 9.81
N ILE A 695 31.31 -5.26 9.41
CA ILE A 695 31.80 -4.72 8.14
C ILE A 695 31.36 -5.70 7.05
N SER A 696 30.49 -5.26 6.14
CA SER A 696 30.03 -6.10 5.04
C SER A 696 31.13 -6.24 3.98
N GLU A 697 31.38 -7.48 3.56
CA GLU A 697 32.24 -7.78 2.41
C GLU A 697 31.53 -7.40 1.08
N PRO A 698 32.29 -7.11 0.00
CA PRO A 698 31.71 -6.78 -1.31
C PRO A 698 31.05 -7.99 -1.99
N LEU A 699 31.46 -9.21 -1.63
CA LEU A 699 30.87 -10.47 -2.05
C LEU A 699 30.85 -11.43 -0.86
N SER A 700 29.73 -12.11 -0.64
CA SER A 700 29.56 -13.04 0.47
C SER A 700 28.63 -14.19 0.10
N ILE A 701 28.83 -15.33 0.76
CA ILE A 701 28.00 -16.53 0.66
C ILE A 701 27.68 -17.03 2.08
N GLU A 702 26.42 -17.38 2.33
CA GLU A 702 25.99 -17.95 3.61
C GLU A 702 25.00 -19.10 3.37
N HIS A 703 25.17 -20.19 4.10
CA HIS A 703 24.28 -21.36 4.06
C HIS A 703 23.34 -21.37 5.27
N PHE A 704 22.08 -21.73 5.03
CA PHE A 704 21.05 -21.81 6.06
C PHE A 704 19.94 -22.77 5.63
N VAL A 705 18.91 -22.94 6.47
CA VAL A 705 17.74 -23.76 6.16
C VAL A 705 16.54 -22.84 5.95
N PHE A 706 15.87 -22.97 4.80
CA PHE A 706 14.61 -22.29 4.51
C PHE A 706 13.54 -23.32 4.20
N LYS A 707 12.43 -23.28 4.95
CA LYS A 707 11.33 -24.24 4.83
C LYS A 707 11.80 -25.70 4.81
N ASN A 708 12.67 -26.05 5.76
CA ASN A 708 13.25 -27.39 5.93
C ASN A 708 14.10 -27.89 4.75
N LEU A 709 14.48 -27.02 3.81
CA LEU A 709 15.35 -27.37 2.69
C LEU A 709 16.69 -26.60 2.77
N PRO A 710 17.81 -27.24 2.34
CA PRO A 710 19.11 -26.58 2.24
C PRO A 710 19.05 -25.34 1.35
N SER A 711 19.62 -24.24 1.83
CA SER A 711 19.49 -22.92 1.20
C SER A 711 20.80 -22.16 1.25
N THR A 712 21.07 -21.40 0.19
CA THR A 712 22.25 -20.53 0.11
C THR A 712 21.82 -19.11 -0.25
N ILE A 713 22.41 -18.11 0.40
CA ILE A 713 22.35 -16.70 -0.01
C ILE A 713 23.71 -16.27 -0.56
N ILE A 714 23.72 -15.63 -1.72
CA ILE A 714 24.90 -15.01 -2.33
C ILE A 714 24.62 -13.51 -2.41
N ASN A 715 25.36 -12.70 -1.65
CA ASN A 715 25.20 -11.24 -1.62
C ASN A 715 26.38 -10.50 -2.26
N ALA A 716 26.09 -9.52 -3.13
CA ALA A 716 27.08 -8.59 -3.68
C ALA A 716 26.73 -7.11 -3.43
N ASN A 717 27.68 -6.37 -2.86
CA ASN A 717 27.59 -4.93 -2.62
C ASN A 717 28.65 -4.21 -3.45
N SER A 718 28.22 -3.38 -4.41
CA SER A 718 29.12 -2.63 -5.28
C SER A 718 28.38 -1.50 -5.99
N TYR A 719 29.12 -0.53 -6.53
CA TYR A 719 28.56 0.49 -7.42
C TYR A 719 29.47 0.70 -8.64
N PRO A 720 28.93 0.86 -9.87
CA PRO A 720 29.71 0.97 -11.09
C PRO A 720 30.25 2.39 -11.30
N ALA A 721 31.12 2.87 -10.41
CA ALA A 721 31.82 4.15 -10.53
C ALA A 721 33.15 4.11 -9.77
N LYS A 722 34.09 5.00 -10.08
CA LYS A 722 35.26 5.25 -9.24
C LYS A 722 34.89 6.05 -7.98
N SER A 723 34.08 7.08 -8.16
CA SER A 723 33.50 7.87 -7.09
C SER A 723 32.12 8.38 -7.49
N LEU A 724 31.30 8.69 -6.50
CA LEU A 724 29.92 9.10 -6.71
C LEU A 724 29.67 10.46 -6.06
N SER A 725 29.42 11.48 -6.86
CA SER A 725 28.95 12.77 -6.34
C SER A 725 27.43 12.73 -6.22
N ILE A 726 26.91 12.98 -5.02
CA ILE A 726 25.48 13.03 -4.74
C ILE A 726 25.11 14.46 -4.37
N THR A 727 24.18 15.04 -5.12
CA THR A 727 23.64 16.38 -4.87
C THR A 727 22.17 16.26 -4.48
N TYR A 728 21.81 16.76 -3.31
CA TYR A 728 20.44 16.88 -2.84
C TYR A 728 19.96 18.31 -3.08
N LYS A 729 18.93 18.49 -3.89
CA LYS A 729 18.26 19.77 -4.15
C LYS A 729 16.88 19.72 -3.55
N THR A 730 16.73 20.43 -2.45
CA THR A 730 15.54 20.35 -1.60
C THR A 730 14.80 21.68 -1.66
N ILE A 731 13.56 21.65 -2.15
CA ILE A 731 12.71 22.83 -2.25
C ILE A 731 11.62 22.72 -1.20
N VAL A 732 11.57 23.68 -0.29
CA VAL A 732 10.59 23.70 0.79
C VAL A 732 9.74 24.95 0.65
N GLU A 733 8.43 24.76 0.53
CA GLU A 733 7.45 25.83 0.60
C GLU A 733 6.87 25.85 2.01
N SER A 734 7.22 26.87 2.79
CA SER A 734 6.61 27.09 4.09
C SER A 734 5.35 27.94 3.93
N GLN A 735 4.24 27.52 4.54
CA GLN A 735 2.97 28.25 4.47
C GLN A 735 2.13 28.04 5.72
N LEU A 736 1.33 29.05 6.06
CA LEU A 736 0.31 28.92 7.09
C LEU A 736 -0.80 27.96 6.62
N TYR A 737 -1.27 27.09 7.51
CA TYR A 737 -2.42 26.22 7.23
C TYR A 737 -3.68 27.05 6.93
N VAL A 738 -4.38 26.70 5.86
CA VAL A 738 -5.68 27.26 5.49
C VAL A 738 -6.66 26.11 5.30
N GLU A 739 -7.85 26.20 5.92
CA GLU A 739 -8.85 25.13 5.88
C GLU A 739 -9.42 24.87 4.47
N LYS A 740 -9.40 25.88 3.59
CA LYS A 740 -9.94 25.82 2.22
C LYS A 740 -8.82 25.88 1.19
N ILE A 741 -8.21 24.73 0.88
CA ILE A 741 -7.30 24.59 -0.26
C ILE A 741 -8.10 23.93 -1.38
N ARG A 742 -8.15 24.54 -2.57
CA ARG A 742 -8.77 23.92 -3.75
C ARG A 742 -8.09 22.59 -4.05
N LEU A 743 -8.84 21.59 -4.54
CA LEU A 743 -8.30 20.27 -4.86
C LEU A 743 -7.09 20.35 -5.83
N GLU A 744 -7.14 21.30 -6.76
CA GLU A 744 -6.13 21.59 -7.79
C GLU A 744 -5.32 22.89 -7.57
N ASP A 745 -5.03 23.29 -6.33
CA ASP A 745 -4.24 24.52 -6.17
C ASP A 745 -2.91 24.43 -6.96
N LYS A 746 -2.71 25.34 -7.92
CA LYS A 746 -1.66 25.30 -8.95
C LYS A 746 -0.28 25.36 -8.30
N ASN A 747 0.23 24.21 -7.85
CA ASN A 747 1.42 24.06 -7.01
C ASN A 747 2.62 24.88 -7.50
N SER A 748 2.80 26.07 -6.92
CA SER A 748 4.00 26.92 -6.94
C SER A 748 5.27 26.09 -6.66
N LEU A 749 5.19 25.17 -5.70
CA LEU A 749 6.24 24.22 -5.37
C LEU A 749 6.64 23.31 -6.55
N ILE A 750 5.67 22.71 -7.24
CA ILE A 750 5.92 21.85 -8.41
C ILE A 750 6.56 22.66 -9.55
N LYS A 751 6.06 23.88 -9.78
CA LYS A 751 6.64 24.78 -10.80
C LYS A 751 8.09 25.13 -10.47
N SER A 752 8.39 25.42 -9.21
CA SER A 752 9.74 25.72 -8.74
C SER A 752 10.67 24.52 -8.92
N LEU A 753 10.19 23.31 -8.60
CA LEU A 753 10.92 22.06 -8.81
C LEU A 753 11.22 21.79 -10.29
N GLN A 754 10.21 21.90 -11.16
CA GLN A 754 10.42 21.76 -12.60
C GLN A 754 11.41 22.79 -13.15
N LYS A 755 11.36 24.05 -12.67
CA LYS A 755 12.31 25.10 -13.08
C LYS A 755 13.74 24.73 -12.70
N GLN A 756 13.95 24.19 -11.50
CA GLN A 756 15.28 23.77 -11.04
C GLN A 756 15.82 22.59 -11.87
N ILE A 757 14.99 21.59 -12.17
CA ILE A 757 15.37 20.45 -13.02
C ILE A 757 15.74 20.93 -14.42
N LEU A 758 14.93 21.83 -14.99
CA LEU A 758 15.17 22.42 -16.31
C LEU A 758 16.52 23.15 -16.37
N GLN A 759 16.82 23.99 -15.39
CA GLN A 759 18.10 24.70 -15.30
C GLN A 759 19.31 23.75 -15.25
N ASP A 760 19.20 22.66 -14.49
CA ASP A 760 20.29 21.69 -14.40
C ASP A 760 20.50 20.92 -15.70
N ILE A 761 19.41 20.58 -16.40
CA ILE A 761 19.49 19.98 -17.74
C ILE A 761 20.16 20.94 -18.73
N GLU A 762 19.77 22.22 -18.72
CA GLU A 762 20.36 23.25 -19.59
C GLU A 762 21.87 23.42 -19.33
N ILE A 763 22.30 23.44 -18.06
CA ILE A 763 23.71 23.52 -17.68
C ILE A 763 24.50 22.32 -18.25
N LEU A 764 23.96 21.11 -18.12
CA LEU A 764 24.61 19.89 -18.62
C LEU A 764 24.66 19.86 -20.16
N LEU A 765 23.60 20.31 -20.84
CA LEU A 765 23.53 20.38 -22.29
C LEU A 765 24.47 21.43 -22.91
N ASN A 766 24.82 22.48 -22.16
CA ASN A 766 25.73 23.54 -22.62
C ASN A 766 27.23 23.20 -22.42
N SER A 767 27.55 22.02 -21.89
CA SER A 767 28.94 21.56 -21.74
C SER A 767 29.58 21.18 -23.09
N SER A 768 30.89 21.36 -23.23
CA SER A 768 31.63 21.13 -24.49
C SER A 768 31.65 19.67 -24.95
N ALA A 769 31.41 18.72 -24.03
CA ALA A 769 31.21 17.31 -24.30
C ALA A 769 29.98 16.84 -23.50
N VAL A 770 28.80 16.90 -24.11
CA VAL A 770 27.55 16.49 -23.47
C VAL A 770 27.59 14.99 -23.18
N GLU A 771 27.82 14.64 -21.92
CA GLU A 771 27.73 13.27 -21.44
C GLU A 771 26.25 12.84 -21.38
N GLN A 772 25.97 11.54 -21.52
CA GLN A 772 24.59 11.07 -21.51
C GLN A 772 23.95 11.26 -20.12
N ILE A 773 22.72 11.75 -20.12
CA ILE A 773 21.94 12.12 -18.93
C ILE A 773 20.72 11.21 -18.82
N ILE A 774 20.45 10.68 -17.62
CA ILE A 774 19.18 10.04 -17.29
C ILE A 774 18.34 11.01 -16.46
N VAL A 775 17.09 11.21 -16.83
CA VAL A 775 16.11 12.02 -16.08
C VAL A 775 14.94 11.11 -15.69
N TYR A 776 14.78 10.86 -14.41
CA TYR A 776 13.70 10.04 -13.86
C TYR A 776 12.67 10.89 -13.12
N ILE A 777 11.44 10.89 -13.65
CA ILE A 777 10.27 11.53 -13.05
C ILE A 777 9.11 10.54 -13.17
N GLN A 778 8.47 10.19 -12.05
CA GLN A 778 7.37 9.22 -12.08
C GLN A 778 6.11 9.75 -12.76
N ASP A 779 5.82 11.04 -12.57
CA ASP A 779 4.66 11.69 -13.16
C ASP A 779 4.89 11.95 -14.65
N LYS A 780 4.22 11.16 -15.49
CA LYS A 780 4.27 11.26 -16.95
C LYS A 780 3.86 12.64 -17.46
N GLN A 781 2.88 13.29 -16.83
CA GLN A 781 2.43 14.60 -17.26
C GLN A 781 3.53 15.64 -17.03
N ARG A 782 4.11 15.62 -15.82
CA ARG A 782 5.20 16.55 -15.48
C ARG A 782 6.46 16.32 -16.33
N LEU A 783 6.76 15.07 -16.66
CA LEU A 783 7.84 14.73 -17.58
C LEU A 783 7.58 15.31 -18.98
N GLY A 784 6.36 15.16 -19.51
CA GLY A 784 5.98 15.73 -20.80
C GLY A 784 6.04 17.27 -20.83
N GLU A 785 5.58 17.92 -19.77
CA GLU A 785 5.68 19.39 -19.61
C GLU A 785 7.13 19.88 -19.57
N LEU A 786 8.03 19.14 -18.90
CA LEU A 786 9.46 19.44 -18.86
C LEU A 786 10.07 19.35 -20.27
N ILE A 787 9.78 18.27 -21.01
CA ILE A 787 10.27 18.08 -22.38
C ILE A 787 9.77 19.18 -23.31
N ALA A 788 8.50 19.58 -23.20
CA ALA A 788 7.93 20.66 -23.99
C ALA A 788 8.64 22.01 -23.74
N LYS A 789 9.00 22.31 -22.48
CA LYS A 789 9.77 23.52 -22.14
C LYS A 789 11.19 23.48 -22.73
N ILE A 790 11.89 22.34 -22.62
CA ILE A 790 13.23 22.18 -23.21
C ILE A 790 13.19 22.41 -24.72
N LYS A 791 12.17 21.88 -25.43
CA LYS A 791 11.97 22.11 -26.87
C LYS A 791 11.76 23.57 -27.23
N GLN A 792 11.08 24.35 -26.38
CA GLN A 792 10.86 25.78 -26.62
C GLN A 792 12.14 26.60 -26.48
N GLN A 793 13.06 26.19 -25.60
CA GLN A 793 14.29 26.91 -25.30
C GLN A 793 15.49 26.45 -26.13
N THR A 794 15.42 25.26 -26.75
CA THR A 794 16.53 24.67 -27.51
C THR A 794 16.14 24.55 -28.99
N ALA A 795 16.85 25.28 -29.87
CA ALA A 795 16.50 25.37 -31.29
C ALA A 795 16.51 24.04 -32.08
N LYS A 796 17.23 23.02 -31.59
CA LYS A 796 17.24 21.64 -32.11
C LYS A 796 17.21 20.66 -30.93
N PHE A 797 16.02 20.12 -30.62
CA PHE A 797 15.84 19.09 -29.59
C PHE A 797 14.80 18.06 -30.07
N GLN A 798 15.26 17.07 -30.82
CA GLN A 798 14.41 16.11 -31.52
C GLN A 798 14.36 14.73 -30.83
N PRO A 799 13.18 14.08 -30.80
CA PRO A 799 13.06 12.72 -30.29
C PRO A 799 13.86 11.74 -31.18
N PHE A 800 14.45 10.72 -30.56
CA PHE A 800 15.32 9.69 -31.15
C PHE A 800 16.68 10.18 -31.71
N GLU A 801 16.91 11.49 -31.75
CA GLU A 801 18.21 12.09 -32.08
C GLU A 801 18.89 12.66 -30.83
N ASP A 802 18.22 13.61 -30.15
CA ASP A 802 18.74 14.23 -28.94
C ASP A 802 18.28 13.51 -27.67
N TYR A 803 17.06 12.96 -27.68
CA TYR A 803 16.46 12.36 -26.48
C TYR A 803 15.52 11.18 -26.77
N ILE A 804 15.28 10.33 -25.77
CA ILE A 804 14.23 9.30 -25.78
C ILE A 804 13.34 9.35 -24.53
N GLU A 805 12.13 8.82 -24.64
CA GLU A 805 11.16 8.70 -23.54
C GLU A 805 10.83 7.22 -23.27
N ILE A 806 10.94 6.79 -22.01
CA ILE A 806 10.71 5.39 -21.61
C ILE A 806 9.62 5.32 -20.55
N HIS A 807 8.45 4.87 -20.99
CA HIS A 807 7.25 4.77 -20.16
C HIS A 807 6.37 3.56 -20.53
N ALA A 808 5.41 3.18 -19.68
CA ALA A 808 4.59 1.97 -19.87
C ALA A 808 3.72 1.96 -21.15
N ASN A 809 3.53 3.12 -21.79
CA ASN A 809 2.69 3.29 -22.97
C ASN A 809 3.51 3.41 -24.27
N ILE A 810 4.77 2.98 -24.33
CA ILE A 810 5.51 3.00 -25.60
C ILE A 810 4.92 1.97 -26.58
N SER A 811 4.75 2.38 -27.84
CA SER A 811 4.36 1.52 -28.96
C SER A 811 5.52 0.60 -29.38
N GLU A 812 5.22 -0.45 -30.15
CA GLU A 812 6.27 -1.37 -30.64
C GLU A 812 7.25 -0.68 -31.59
N LEU A 813 6.77 0.25 -32.43
CA LEU A 813 7.62 1.07 -33.29
C LEU A 813 8.60 1.92 -32.48
N GLU A 814 8.12 2.56 -31.41
CA GLU A 814 8.96 3.36 -30.52
C GLU A 814 10.01 2.48 -29.80
N LYS A 815 9.66 1.24 -29.40
CA LYS A 815 10.62 0.30 -28.77
C LYS A 815 11.77 -0.08 -29.70
N GLU A 816 11.47 -0.40 -30.95
CA GLU A 816 12.49 -0.73 -31.96
C GLU A 816 13.44 0.44 -32.18
N GLN A 817 12.88 1.65 -32.33
CA GLN A 817 13.66 2.89 -32.48
C GLN A 817 14.54 3.16 -31.25
N ILE A 818 13.99 3.03 -30.03
CA ILE A 818 14.75 3.20 -28.77
C ILE A 818 15.96 2.27 -28.74
N ASN A 819 15.79 1.01 -29.14
CA ASN A 819 16.90 0.05 -29.12
C ASN A 819 18.05 0.42 -30.08
N GLN A 820 17.75 1.10 -31.18
CA GLN A 820 18.74 1.56 -32.16
C GLN A 820 19.50 2.81 -31.67
N CYS A 821 18.82 3.77 -31.02
CA CYS A 821 19.42 5.06 -30.68
C CYS A 821 19.82 5.26 -29.21
N LYS A 822 19.42 4.38 -28.27
CA LYS A 822 19.61 4.57 -26.80
C LYS A 822 21.03 4.89 -26.33
N ASN A 823 22.06 4.48 -27.07
CA ASN A 823 23.47 4.73 -26.70
C ASN A 823 24.03 6.04 -27.29
N HIS A 824 23.30 6.68 -28.20
CA HIS A 824 23.75 7.85 -28.96
C HIS A 824 23.03 9.14 -28.53
N VAL A 825 21.82 9.02 -27.98
CA VAL A 825 21.06 10.18 -27.49
C VAL A 825 21.71 10.82 -26.27
N LYS A 826 21.56 12.14 -26.15
CA LYS A 826 22.08 12.94 -25.04
C LYS A 826 21.26 12.73 -23.76
N ILE A 827 19.94 12.64 -23.87
CA ILE A 827 19.05 12.53 -22.71
C ILE A 827 18.10 11.32 -22.80
N VAL A 828 17.96 10.62 -21.69
CA VAL A 828 16.98 9.53 -21.51
C VAL A 828 15.98 9.94 -20.44
N PHE A 829 14.76 10.29 -20.84
CA PHE A 829 13.65 10.54 -19.94
C PHE A 829 12.94 9.23 -19.60
N MET A 830 12.68 8.97 -18.32
CA MET A 830 12.03 7.72 -17.90
C MET A 830 11.11 7.88 -16.70
N THR A 831 10.11 7.00 -16.65
CA THR A 831 9.20 6.81 -15.50
C THR A 831 9.46 5.49 -14.79
N ALA A 832 8.64 5.13 -13.79
CA ALA A 832 8.70 3.85 -13.05
C ALA A 832 8.90 2.60 -13.93
N SER A 833 8.29 2.55 -15.12
CA SER A 833 8.45 1.42 -16.04
C SER A 833 9.85 1.31 -16.66
N GLY A 834 10.52 2.46 -16.89
CA GLY A 834 11.89 2.53 -17.43
C GLY A 834 12.98 2.30 -16.39
N SER A 835 12.62 2.23 -15.10
CA SER A 835 13.56 1.90 -14.02
C SER A 835 14.17 0.50 -14.12
N ARG A 836 13.64 -0.38 -15.00
CA ARG A 836 14.06 -1.79 -15.17
C ARG A 836 14.14 -2.25 -16.64
N GLY A 837 14.83 -3.38 -16.89
CA GLY A 837 15.04 -3.96 -18.23
C GLY A 837 16.18 -3.33 -19.05
N LEU A 838 16.24 -2.00 -19.16
CA LEU A 838 17.24 -1.32 -20.01
C LEU A 838 18.46 -0.83 -19.22
N SER A 839 19.62 -0.75 -19.88
CA SER A 839 20.85 -0.12 -19.35
C SER A 839 21.32 0.94 -20.34
N PHE A 840 21.91 2.02 -19.83
CA PHE A 840 22.40 3.17 -20.58
C PHE A 840 23.89 3.36 -20.25
N PRO A 841 24.79 2.57 -20.85
CA PRO A 841 26.18 2.48 -20.43
C PRO A 841 27.00 3.77 -20.58
N GLN A 842 26.50 4.74 -21.35
CA GLN A 842 27.14 6.03 -21.56
C GLN A 842 26.75 7.07 -20.50
N ALA A 843 25.76 6.77 -19.66
CA ALA A 843 25.24 7.72 -18.69
C ALA A 843 26.18 7.96 -17.52
N LYS A 844 26.49 9.23 -17.28
CA LYS A 844 27.29 9.69 -16.13
C LYS A 844 26.52 10.58 -15.17
N HIS A 845 25.45 11.21 -15.65
CA HIS A 845 24.55 12.03 -14.85
C HIS A 845 23.18 11.36 -14.73
N ILE A 846 22.68 11.25 -13.50
CA ILE A 846 21.35 10.71 -13.22
C ILE A 846 20.60 11.71 -12.33
N LEU A 847 19.54 12.29 -12.88
CA LEU A 847 18.65 13.25 -12.24
C LEU A 847 17.38 12.52 -11.83
N VAL A 848 17.03 12.56 -10.55
CA VAL A 848 15.94 11.76 -9.99
C VAL A 848 15.03 12.64 -9.13
N GLU A 849 13.76 12.73 -9.50
CA GLU A 849 12.73 13.29 -8.62
C GLU A 849 12.26 12.23 -7.62
N ILE A 850 12.33 12.55 -6.33
CA ILE A 850 11.80 11.70 -5.25
C ILE A 850 10.32 12.03 -5.03
N PRO A 851 9.39 11.07 -5.24
CA PRO A 851 7.96 11.31 -5.03
C PRO A 851 7.59 11.33 -3.54
N GLY A 852 6.62 12.17 -3.18
CA GLY A 852 6.06 12.27 -1.82
C GLY A 852 4.90 11.31 -1.52
N PHE A 853 4.79 10.17 -2.20
CA PHE A 853 3.77 9.14 -1.96
C PHE A 853 4.43 7.76 -2.08
N GLN A 854 3.80 6.69 -1.54
CA GLN A 854 4.32 5.30 -1.63
C GLN A 854 5.85 5.22 -1.46
N ILE A 855 6.38 5.84 -0.40
CA ILE A 855 7.81 6.11 -0.23
C ILE A 855 8.63 4.83 -0.37
N GLU A 856 8.18 3.74 0.25
CA GLU A 856 8.86 2.45 0.27
C GLU A 856 9.07 1.89 -1.15
N LYS A 857 7.99 1.81 -1.95
CA LYS A 857 8.06 1.35 -3.34
C LYS A 857 8.92 2.28 -4.20
N ASN A 858 8.79 3.58 -4.00
CA ASN A 858 9.50 4.57 -4.80
C ASN A 858 11.01 4.57 -4.51
N LEU A 859 11.41 4.39 -3.25
CA LEU A 859 12.81 4.20 -2.89
C LEU A 859 13.40 2.93 -3.55
N MET A 860 12.64 1.83 -3.58
CA MET A 860 13.06 0.62 -4.29
C MET A 860 13.29 0.89 -5.78
N GLU A 861 12.42 1.67 -6.43
CA GLU A 861 12.61 2.06 -7.83
C GLU A 861 13.81 2.98 -8.02
N VAL A 862 14.03 3.95 -7.14
CA VAL A 862 15.19 4.85 -7.19
C VAL A 862 16.50 4.07 -7.07
N ILE A 863 16.59 3.11 -6.15
CA ILE A 863 17.74 2.20 -6.02
C ILE A 863 17.98 1.46 -7.33
N GLN A 864 16.94 1.13 -8.11
CA GLN A 864 17.11 0.49 -9.41
C GLN A 864 17.57 1.45 -10.52
N VAL A 865 17.11 2.71 -10.48
CA VAL A 865 17.44 3.75 -11.47
C VAL A 865 18.92 4.13 -11.39
N ILE A 866 19.49 4.28 -10.19
CA ILE A 866 20.89 4.71 -10.04
C ILE A 866 21.90 3.72 -10.66
N TYR A 867 21.52 2.44 -10.82
CA TYR A 867 22.35 1.43 -11.50
C TYR A 867 22.13 1.38 -13.02
N ARG A 868 21.28 2.23 -13.61
CA ARG A 868 21.00 2.18 -15.06
C ARG A 868 22.17 2.65 -15.92
N GLY A 869 23.03 3.51 -15.38
CA GLY A 869 24.24 3.99 -16.05
C GLY A 869 25.40 2.98 -16.12
N ARG A 870 25.14 1.67 -16.06
CA ARG A 870 26.17 0.61 -15.98
C ARG A 870 26.43 -0.06 -17.34
N GLY A 871 27.53 -0.80 -17.43
CA GLY A 871 27.75 -1.79 -18.51
C GLY A 871 28.79 -1.37 -19.55
N ASN A 872 29.56 -0.32 -19.27
CA ASN A 872 30.75 0.05 -20.04
C ASN A 872 31.90 0.17 -19.05
N ASP A 873 32.83 -0.80 -19.08
CA ASP A 873 33.87 -0.93 -18.06
C ASP A 873 34.76 0.31 -17.94
N LYS A 874 34.98 1.05 -19.05
CA LYS A 874 35.74 2.30 -19.04
C LYS A 874 34.99 3.44 -18.35
N ILE A 875 33.67 3.50 -18.50
CA ILE A 875 32.82 4.53 -17.86
C ILE A 875 32.50 4.14 -16.42
N ASP A 876 32.37 2.84 -16.15
CA ASP A 876 32.18 2.30 -14.80
C ASP A 876 33.41 2.56 -13.92
N HIS A 877 34.60 2.87 -14.47
CA HIS A 877 35.80 3.34 -13.74
C HIS A 877 35.92 4.86 -13.63
N GLN A 878 34.92 5.63 -14.06
CA GLN A 878 34.93 7.09 -13.99
C GLN A 878 34.05 7.61 -12.86
N ASP A 879 34.16 8.90 -12.59
CA ASP A 879 33.30 9.59 -11.63
C ASP A 879 31.88 9.71 -12.21
N LYS A 880 30.86 9.47 -11.39
CA LYS A 880 29.45 9.61 -11.76
C LYS A 880 28.73 10.58 -10.82
N GLN A 881 27.63 11.15 -11.29
CA GLN A 881 26.85 12.14 -10.56
C GLN A 881 25.38 11.74 -10.43
N LEU A 882 24.86 11.85 -9.21
CA LEU A 882 23.44 11.74 -8.89
C LEU A 882 22.92 13.08 -8.40
N ILE A 883 21.78 13.53 -8.92
CA ILE A 883 21.09 14.71 -8.45
C ILE A 883 19.67 14.30 -8.02
N PHE A 884 19.39 14.41 -6.73
CA PHE A 884 18.09 14.13 -6.15
C PHE A 884 17.31 15.43 -5.97
N TYR A 885 16.08 15.45 -6.48
CA TYR A 885 15.15 16.56 -6.35
C TYR A 885 14.05 16.17 -5.39
N LEU A 886 13.89 16.94 -4.32
CA LEU A 886 12.86 16.73 -3.32
C LEU A 886 12.08 18.03 -3.14
N SER A 887 10.76 17.94 -3.11
CA SER A 887 9.92 19.08 -2.77
C SER A 887 8.94 18.73 -1.67
N GLN A 888 8.84 19.60 -0.66
CA GLN A 888 7.99 19.38 0.51
C GLN A 888 7.28 20.68 0.88
N LYS A 889 5.99 20.59 1.24
CA LYS A 889 5.28 21.68 1.92
C LYS A 889 5.49 21.55 3.42
N SER A 890 5.88 22.65 4.05
CA SER A 890 6.03 22.79 5.49
C SER A 890 4.89 23.65 6.01
N ILE A 891 3.90 22.99 6.61
CA ILE A 891 2.69 23.66 7.13
C ILE A 891 2.86 23.92 8.63
N TYR A 892 2.47 25.12 9.06
CA TYR A 892 2.37 25.51 10.47
C TYR A 892 1.01 26.18 10.74
N TYR A 893 0.57 26.20 12.00
CA TYR A 893 -0.77 26.67 12.38
C TYR A 893 -0.74 28.07 13.00
N GLN A 894 -1.89 28.75 13.06
CA GLN A 894 -1.99 30.08 13.67
C GLN A 894 -1.67 30.06 15.17
N ASP A 895 -2.09 29.01 15.87
CA ASP A 895 -1.82 28.84 17.30
C ASP A 895 -0.32 28.69 17.63
N ASP A 896 0.51 28.43 16.61
CA ASP A 896 1.97 28.32 16.74
C ASP A 896 2.69 29.68 16.61
N PHE A 897 2.02 30.83 16.47
CA PHE A 897 2.67 32.12 16.14
C PHE A 897 3.83 32.50 17.08
N GLU A 898 3.72 32.27 18.39
CA GLU A 898 4.79 32.54 19.36
C GLU A 898 6.00 31.58 19.23
N ASN A 899 5.79 30.40 18.64
CA ASN A 899 6.81 29.36 18.42
C ASN A 899 6.89 28.96 16.93
N GLN A 900 6.64 29.90 16.03
CA GLN A 900 6.47 29.66 14.61
C GLN A 900 7.68 28.92 14.01
N GLN A 901 8.89 29.31 14.40
CA GLN A 901 10.12 28.67 13.95
C GLN A 901 10.22 27.20 14.41
N LEU A 902 9.78 26.88 15.63
CA LEU A 902 9.79 25.49 16.12
C LEU A 902 8.75 24.64 15.38
N ALA A 903 7.57 25.20 15.11
CA ALA A 903 6.54 24.51 14.34
C ALA A 903 6.99 24.20 12.91
N LEU A 904 7.69 25.13 12.27
CA LEU A 904 8.32 24.92 10.97
C LEU A 904 9.40 23.85 11.04
N GLN A 905 10.29 23.91 12.04
CA GLN A 905 11.33 22.90 12.24
C GLN A 905 10.77 21.48 12.37
N GLU A 906 9.68 21.31 13.12
CA GLU A 906 8.99 20.02 13.26
C GLU A 906 8.38 19.53 11.94
N SER A 907 7.74 20.43 11.19
CA SER A 907 7.15 20.11 9.89
C SER A 907 8.21 19.63 8.89
N VAL A 908 9.40 20.24 8.92
CA VAL A 908 10.54 19.89 8.05
C VAL A 908 11.27 18.61 8.49
N LEU A 909 11.11 18.12 9.73
CA LEU A 909 11.72 16.84 10.16
C LEU A 909 11.36 15.68 9.23
N SER A 910 10.15 15.71 8.68
CA SER A 910 9.71 14.76 7.67
C SER A 910 10.66 14.69 6.48
N LEU A 911 11.01 15.83 5.90
CA LEU A 911 11.94 15.91 4.79
C LEU A 911 13.34 15.40 5.15
N LEU A 912 13.84 15.74 6.35
CA LEU A 912 15.09 15.21 6.87
C LEU A 912 15.06 13.68 6.97
N ASN A 913 13.93 13.10 7.42
CA ASN A 913 13.75 11.66 7.48
C ASN A 913 13.78 11.00 6.09
N ILE A 914 13.18 11.58 5.04
CA ILE A 914 13.27 11.04 3.66
C ILE A 914 14.74 11.03 3.24
N LEU A 915 15.46 12.13 3.47
CA LEU A 915 16.85 12.26 3.06
C LEU A 915 17.75 11.23 3.75
N LEU A 916 17.55 11.01 5.05
CA LEU A 916 18.28 10.00 5.82
C LEU A 916 17.99 8.58 5.33
N ILE A 917 16.72 8.23 5.12
CA ILE A 917 16.34 6.90 4.61
C ILE A 917 16.83 6.69 3.19
N LEU A 918 16.71 7.69 2.31
CA LEU A 918 17.19 7.64 0.93
C LEU A 918 18.69 7.35 0.92
N LYS A 919 19.48 8.15 1.64
CA LYS A 919 20.93 7.97 1.75
C LYS A 919 21.30 6.61 2.34
N ALA A 920 20.67 6.23 3.46
CA ALA A 920 20.96 4.97 4.13
C ALA A 920 20.61 3.76 3.26
N SER A 921 19.52 3.83 2.49
CA SER A 921 19.10 2.74 1.58
C SER A 921 20.06 2.61 0.38
N ILE A 922 20.51 3.73 -0.20
CA ILE A 922 21.53 3.73 -1.26
C ILE A 922 22.83 3.13 -0.72
N ASN A 923 23.31 3.62 0.42
CA ASN A 923 24.55 3.13 1.03
C ASN A 923 24.45 1.66 1.44
N THR A 924 23.29 1.19 1.89
CA THR A 924 23.07 -0.24 2.18
C THR A 924 23.35 -1.11 0.95
N ARG A 925 23.07 -0.64 -0.28
CA ARG A 925 23.41 -1.39 -1.49
C ARG A 925 24.81 -1.21 -2.03
N ILE A 926 25.43 -0.07 -1.73
CA ILE A 926 26.80 0.21 -2.15
C ILE A 926 27.83 -0.43 -1.21
N PHE A 927 27.60 -0.35 0.11
CA PHE A 927 28.52 -0.75 1.18
C PHE A 927 28.01 -1.90 2.07
N GLY A 928 26.76 -2.35 1.91
CA GLY A 928 26.12 -3.29 2.82
C GLY A 928 25.49 -2.64 4.07
N HIS A 929 25.72 -1.35 4.32
CA HIS A 929 25.09 -0.58 5.41
C HIS A 929 25.03 0.93 5.09
N GLY A 930 24.12 1.64 5.76
CA GLY A 930 24.05 3.10 5.80
C GLY A 930 24.27 3.65 7.21
N ASN A 931 24.87 4.83 7.31
CA ASN A 931 25.08 5.49 8.60
C ASN A 931 23.87 6.38 8.92
N ILE A 932 23.31 6.20 10.12
CA ILE A 932 22.32 7.10 10.70
C ILE A 932 22.84 7.46 12.09
N SER A 933 23.14 8.74 12.30
CA SER A 933 24.01 9.16 13.38
C SER A 933 25.38 8.45 13.27
N ARG A 934 25.96 8.04 14.40
CA ARG A 934 27.19 7.25 14.48
C ARG A 934 27.00 5.75 14.29
N ASN A 935 25.75 5.30 14.14
CA ASN A 935 25.41 3.89 14.08
C ASN A 935 25.23 3.43 12.64
N LYS A 936 25.60 2.17 12.38
CA LYS A 936 25.44 1.51 11.09
C LYS A 936 24.12 0.74 11.07
N PHE A 937 23.35 0.96 10.01
CA PHE A 937 22.05 0.32 9.81
C PHE A 937 21.95 -0.31 8.43
N ILE A 938 21.28 -1.44 8.38
CA ILE A 938 20.73 -2.01 7.16
C ILE A 938 19.34 -1.39 7.01
N VAL A 939 19.17 -0.57 5.98
CA VAL A 939 17.91 0.10 5.67
C VAL A 939 17.45 -0.36 4.29
N ILE A 940 16.32 -1.03 4.24
CA ILE A 940 15.83 -1.62 3.01
C ILE A 940 14.34 -1.35 2.84
N PRO A 941 13.93 -0.67 1.76
CA PRO A 941 12.53 -0.69 1.35
C PRO A 941 12.14 -2.10 0.89
N ILE A 942 10.98 -2.59 1.30
CA ILE A 942 10.43 -3.89 0.90
C ILE A 942 8.98 -3.68 0.49
N GLY A 943 8.59 -4.24 -0.66
CA GLY A 943 7.20 -4.22 -1.13
C GLY A 943 6.28 -5.07 -0.26
N GLY A 944 4.98 -4.87 -0.42
CA GLY A 944 3.96 -5.62 0.30
C GLY A 944 3.82 -7.09 -0.13
N LYS A 945 2.77 -7.73 0.40
CA LYS A 945 2.31 -9.10 0.15
C LYS A 945 0.80 -9.06 0.02
N SER A 946 0.27 -9.37 -1.16
CA SER A 946 -1.16 -9.40 -1.44
C SER A 946 -1.42 -10.10 -2.78
N ILE A 947 -2.67 -10.50 -3.04
CA ILE A 947 -3.04 -11.11 -4.33
C ILE A 947 -4.40 -10.61 -4.78
N PHE A 948 -4.49 -10.20 -6.04
CA PHE A 948 -5.74 -9.76 -6.66
C PHE A 948 -6.68 -10.93 -6.97
N THR A 949 -7.99 -10.69 -6.82
CA THR A 949 -9.02 -11.59 -7.35
C THR A 949 -8.98 -11.60 -8.89
N ALA A 950 -9.13 -12.78 -9.49
CA ALA A 950 -9.24 -12.93 -10.94
C ALA A 950 -10.52 -12.29 -11.47
N GLY A 951 -10.42 -11.63 -12.63
CA GLY A 951 -11.57 -11.05 -13.33
C GLY A 951 -11.65 -9.52 -13.25
N GLU A 952 -12.29 -8.94 -14.25
CA GLU A 952 -12.54 -7.51 -14.39
C GLU A 952 -13.91 -7.33 -15.08
N THR A 953 -14.73 -6.41 -14.57
CA THR A 953 -16.05 -6.09 -15.13
C THR A 953 -15.90 -5.29 -16.42
N PHE A 954 -16.92 -5.29 -17.28
CA PHE A 954 -16.89 -4.53 -18.51
C PHE A 954 -16.82 -3.02 -18.24
N SER A 955 -17.60 -2.49 -17.30
CA SER A 955 -17.52 -1.08 -16.87
C SER A 955 -16.09 -0.69 -16.46
N THR A 956 -15.41 -1.55 -15.69
CA THR A 956 -14.03 -1.32 -15.25
C THR A 956 -13.07 -1.25 -16.43
N LYS A 957 -13.22 -2.13 -17.43
CA LYS A 957 -12.44 -2.08 -18.68
C LYS A 957 -12.64 -0.79 -19.45
N ILE A 958 -13.89 -0.31 -19.54
CA ILE A 958 -14.20 0.96 -20.20
C ILE A 958 -13.65 2.15 -19.41
N ALA A 959 -13.75 2.15 -18.07
CA ALA A 959 -13.13 3.17 -17.23
C ALA A 959 -11.60 3.22 -17.42
N ASN A 960 -10.96 2.05 -17.51
CA ASN A 960 -9.53 1.93 -17.81
C ASN A 960 -9.17 2.39 -19.22
N LEU A 961 -10.02 2.12 -20.20
CA LEU A 961 -9.88 2.64 -21.57
C LEU A 961 -9.99 4.17 -21.60
N ILE A 962 -11.01 4.76 -20.97
CA ILE A 962 -11.18 6.22 -20.87
C ILE A 962 -9.93 6.86 -20.24
N LYS A 963 -9.40 6.26 -19.17
CA LYS A 963 -8.15 6.70 -18.55
C LYS A 963 -6.96 6.63 -19.51
N GLN A 964 -6.82 5.55 -20.28
CA GLN A 964 -5.75 5.42 -21.29
C GLN A 964 -5.89 6.44 -22.42
N LEU A 965 -7.11 6.66 -22.94
CA LEU A 965 -7.40 7.67 -23.95
C LEU A 965 -7.06 9.08 -23.42
N LYS A 966 -7.51 9.45 -22.22
CA LYS A 966 -7.14 10.73 -21.58
C LYS A 966 -5.62 10.88 -21.43
N GLN A 967 -4.89 9.81 -21.12
CA GLN A 967 -3.43 9.83 -21.06
C GLN A 967 -2.78 10.05 -22.43
N GLU A 968 -3.25 9.38 -23.48
CA GLU A 968 -2.73 9.57 -24.84
C GLU A 968 -3.04 10.96 -25.40
N HIS A 969 -4.24 11.50 -25.14
CA HIS A 969 -4.56 12.87 -25.52
C HIS A 969 -3.70 13.90 -24.77
N ARG A 970 -3.37 13.66 -23.50
CA ARG A 970 -2.40 14.50 -22.77
C ARG A 970 -1.00 14.45 -23.38
N ARG A 971 -0.58 13.30 -23.92
CA ARG A 971 0.70 13.12 -24.62
C ARG A 971 0.72 13.88 -25.95
N ASN A 972 -0.38 13.82 -26.70
CA ASN A 972 -0.54 14.52 -27.96
C ASN A 972 -1.84 15.33 -28.00
N ARG A 973 -1.80 16.58 -27.52
CA ARG A 973 -2.98 17.45 -27.41
C ARG A 973 -3.65 17.78 -28.75
N SER A 974 -2.95 17.63 -29.87
CA SER A 974 -3.53 17.82 -31.20
C SER A 974 -4.35 16.61 -31.68
N ASP A 975 -4.27 15.48 -30.98
CA ASP A 975 -5.05 14.28 -31.30
C ASP A 975 -6.50 14.41 -30.83
N THR A 976 -7.31 15.02 -31.69
CA THR A 976 -8.76 15.21 -31.49
C THR A 976 -9.56 13.90 -31.61
N LEU A 977 -8.98 12.84 -32.19
CA LEU A 977 -9.65 11.53 -32.33
C LEU A 977 -9.83 10.91 -30.95
N VAL A 978 -8.75 10.87 -30.18
CA VAL A 978 -8.73 10.31 -28.82
C VAL A 978 -9.66 11.09 -27.89
N GLU A 979 -9.66 12.42 -27.99
CA GLU A 979 -10.55 13.31 -27.23
C GLU A 979 -12.03 13.03 -27.51
N ASN A 980 -12.40 12.97 -28.79
CA ASN A 980 -13.77 12.70 -29.18
C ASN A 980 -14.26 11.34 -28.65
N VAL A 981 -13.39 10.32 -28.64
CA VAL A 981 -13.73 8.98 -28.15
C VAL A 981 -13.98 8.96 -26.65
N TYR A 982 -13.07 9.48 -25.82
CA TYR A 982 -13.27 9.40 -24.36
C TYR A 982 -14.46 10.24 -23.89
N THR A 983 -14.66 11.44 -24.47
CA THR A 983 -15.79 12.31 -24.10
C THR A 983 -17.12 11.65 -24.43
N SER A 984 -17.22 11.00 -25.59
CA SER A 984 -18.44 10.29 -26.00
C SER A 984 -18.74 9.09 -25.08
N LEU A 985 -17.71 8.32 -24.69
CA LEU A 985 -17.88 7.19 -23.77
C LEU A 985 -18.30 7.63 -22.36
N GLU A 986 -17.73 8.74 -21.84
CA GLU A 986 -18.11 9.29 -20.53
C GLU A 986 -19.55 9.77 -20.50
N GLN A 987 -20.03 10.40 -21.58
CA GLN A 987 -21.42 10.84 -21.67
C GLN A 987 -22.40 9.66 -21.77
N LEU A 988 -22.07 8.64 -22.57
CA LEU A 988 -22.90 7.43 -22.70
C LEU A 988 -23.02 6.66 -21.37
N LEU A 989 -21.91 6.52 -20.65
CA LEU A 989 -21.86 5.78 -19.38
C LEU A 989 -21.92 6.70 -18.15
N GLY A 990 -22.54 7.87 -18.32
CA GLY A 990 -22.60 8.92 -17.29
C GLY A 990 -23.58 8.61 -16.15
N THR A 991 -24.60 7.80 -16.42
CA THR A 991 -25.67 7.44 -15.46
C THR A 991 -25.60 5.96 -15.12
N ALA A 992 -25.48 5.64 -13.84
CA ALA A 992 -25.36 4.26 -13.37
C ALA A 992 -26.11 4.04 -12.05
N ASP A 993 -26.53 2.80 -11.84
CA ASP A 993 -27.15 2.30 -10.62
C ASP A 993 -26.41 1.06 -10.13
N PHE A 994 -26.27 0.91 -8.82
CA PHE A 994 -25.47 -0.15 -8.20
C PHE A 994 -26.24 -0.77 -7.05
N THR A 995 -26.42 -2.08 -7.10
CA THR A 995 -27.17 -2.83 -6.08
C THR A 995 -26.33 -3.96 -5.53
N VAL A 996 -26.30 -4.12 -4.21
CA VAL A 996 -25.64 -5.25 -3.56
C VAL A 996 -26.70 -6.29 -3.22
N ARG A 997 -26.60 -7.48 -3.82
CA ARG A 997 -27.51 -8.61 -3.63
C ARG A 997 -26.93 -9.63 -2.64
N ASP A 998 -27.77 -10.58 -2.22
CA ASP A 998 -27.41 -11.72 -1.35
C ASP A 998 -26.86 -11.30 0.02
N THR A 999 -27.39 -10.20 0.58
CA THR A 999 -26.99 -9.66 1.89
C THR A 999 -27.60 -10.46 3.03
N VAL A 1000 -26.76 -11.01 3.91
CA VAL A 1000 -27.19 -11.66 5.17
C VAL A 1000 -27.45 -10.62 6.27
N ASN A 1001 -26.75 -9.48 6.19
CA ASN A 1001 -26.83 -8.37 7.14
C ASN A 1001 -27.55 -7.17 6.51
N LEU A 1002 -28.00 -6.23 7.33
CA LEU A 1002 -28.50 -4.95 6.87
C LEU A 1002 -27.37 -4.17 6.17
N ASN A 1003 -27.54 -3.89 4.87
CA ASN A 1003 -26.57 -3.15 4.06
C ASN A 1003 -26.75 -1.64 4.21
N TYR A 1004 -25.68 -0.86 4.29
CA TYR A 1004 -25.75 0.60 4.47
C TYR A 1004 -26.49 1.34 3.34
N LEU A 1005 -26.44 0.82 2.09
CA LEU A 1005 -27.17 1.33 0.94
C LEU A 1005 -28.69 1.12 1.04
N ASP A 1006 -29.16 0.13 1.82
CA ASP A 1006 -30.59 -0.02 2.13
C ASP A 1006 -30.93 0.74 3.42
N LEU A 1007 -30.00 0.72 4.38
CA LEU A 1007 -30.16 1.30 5.72
C LEU A 1007 -30.42 2.81 5.64
N PHE A 1008 -29.74 3.56 4.76
CA PHE A 1008 -29.80 5.03 4.79
C PHE A 1008 -31.22 5.59 4.67
N LYS A 1009 -32.13 4.90 3.97
CA LYS A 1009 -33.54 5.32 3.80
C LYS A 1009 -34.34 5.29 5.10
N THR A 1010 -33.96 4.42 6.04
CA THR A 1010 -34.75 4.16 7.26
C THR A 1010 -33.93 4.30 8.55
N PHE A 1011 -32.62 4.50 8.45
CA PHE A 1011 -31.69 4.47 9.56
C PHE A 1011 -32.04 5.49 10.62
N ASN A 1012 -32.15 6.78 10.27
CA ASN A 1012 -32.44 7.83 11.25
C ASN A 1012 -33.74 7.58 12.01
N ASN A 1013 -34.79 7.17 11.31
CA ASN A 1013 -36.09 6.92 11.93
C ASN A 1013 -36.00 5.72 12.89
N SER A 1014 -35.30 4.66 12.49
CA SER A 1014 -35.08 3.47 13.32
C SER A 1014 -34.17 3.77 14.52
N PHE A 1015 -33.11 4.54 14.31
CA PHE A 1015 -32.14 4.95 15.33
C PHE A 1015 -32.80 5.86 16.36
N ALA A 1016 -33.52 6.90 15.92
CA ALA A 1016 -34.27 7.79 16.80
C ALA A 1016 -35.31 7.04 17.65
N LYS A 1017 -36.01 6.05 17.07
CA LYS A 1017 -36.96 5.21 17.81
C LYS A 1017 -36.27 4.41 18.92
N ASN A 1018 -35.11 3.83 18.61
CA ASN A 1018 -34.32 3.06 19.58
C ASN A 1018 -33.65 3.96 20.62
N CYS A 1019 -33.33 5.22 20.30
CA CYS A 1019 -32.78 6.19 21.25
C CYS A 1019 -33.76 6.67 22.33
N SER A 1020 -35.02 6.22 22.32
CA SER A 1020 -35.97 6.45 23.43
C SER A 1020 -35.45 5.93 24.77
N SER A 1021 -34.64 4.86 24.74
CA SER A 1021 -33.87 4.29 25.85
C SER A 1021 -32.65 3.62 25.25
N LEU A 1022 -31.44 4.00 25.66
CA LEU A 1022 -30.21 3.64 24.92
C LEU A 1022 -29.91 2.15 24.91
N ASP A 1023 -30.45 1.36 25.85
CA ASP A 1023 -30.32 -0.11 25.88
C ASP A 1023 -30.87 -0.77 24.61
N LYS A 1024 -31.89 -0.18 23.98
CA LYS A 1024 -32.49 -0.71 22.74
C LYS A 1024 -31.52 -0.67 21.55
N LEU A 1025 -30.47 0.15 21.60
CA LEU A 1025 -29.43 0.16 20.56
C LEU A 1025 -28.58 -1.12 20.57
N LEU A 1026 -28.57 -1.87 21.68
CA LEU A 1026 -27.95 -3.20 21.74
C LEU A 1026 -28.66 -4.21 20.82
N ASP A 1027 -29.92 -3.96 20.47
CA ASP A 1027 -30.77 -4.79 19.62
C ASP A 1027 -31.07 -4.14 18.26
N PHE A 1028 -30.27 -3.14 17.83
CA PHE A 1028 -30.49 -2.41 16.58
C PHE A 1028 -30.47 -3.31 15.31
N GLY A 1029 -29.90 -4.52 15.42
CA GLY A 1029 -29.81 -5.51 14.36
C GLY A 1029 -28.38 -5.67 13.81
N ASN A 1030 -28.16 -6.72 13.02
CA ASN A 1030 -26.85 -7.02 12.43
C ASN A 1030 -26.62 -6.12 11.22
N ILE A 1031 -25.92 -5.00 11.45
CA ILE A 1031 -25.41 -4.13 10.38
C ILE A 1031 -24.15 -4.77 9.79
N GLU A 1032 -23.93 -4.62 8.49
CA GLU A 1032 -22.67 -5.05 7.89
C GLU A 1032 -21.47 -4.27 8.44
N LEU A 1033 -20.31 -4.93 8.52
CA LEU A 1033 -19.09 -4.32 9.05
C LEU A 1033 -18.44 -3.42 7.99
N ALA A 1034 -17.83 -2.33 8.44
CA ALA A 1034 -17.19 -1.30 7.64
C ALA A 1034 -15.89 -0.83 8.29
N TYR A 1035 -15.07 -0.10 7.54
CA TYR A 1035 -13.97 0.70 8.06
C TYR A 1035 -14.37 2.17 8.09
N ILE A 1036 -14.16 2.81 9.24
CA ILE A 1036 -14.41 4.26 9.40
C ILE A 1036 -13.08 4.99 9.33
N SER A 1037 -13.02 6.03 8.49
CA SER A 1037 -11.86 6.91 8.33
C SER A 1037 -12.35 8.35 8.22
N GLY A 1038 -12.23 9.13 9.28
CA GLY A 1038 -12.78 10.48 9.36
C GLY A 1038 -14.30 10.51 9.10
N SER A 1039 -14.70 11.22 8.05
CA SER A 1039 -16.10 11.34 7.63
C SER A 1039 -16.53 10.28 6.60
N LEU A 1040 -15.68 9.29 6.30
CA LEU A 1040 -15.98 8.23 5.34
C LEU A 1040 -16.33 6.90 6.00
N LEU A 1041 -17.34 6.25 5.45
CA LEU A 1041 -17.71 4.86 5.70
C LEU A 1041 -17.29 4.03 4.49
N ILE A 1042 -16.44 3.02 4.72
CA ILE A 1042 -15.88 2.17 3.65
C ILE A 1042 -16.27 0.72 3.91
N VAL A 1043 -17.03 0.12 3.00
CA VAL A 1043 -17.66 -1.18 3.22
C VAL A 1043 -17.06 -2.23 2.28
N PRO A 1044 -16.52 -3.34 2.81
CA PRO A 1044 -16.05 -4.47 2.01
C PRO A 1044 -17.23 -5.27 1.43
N ILE A 1045 -17.13 -5.68 0.15
CA ILE A 1045 -18.14 -6.48 -0.56
C ILE A 1045 -17.61 -7.88 -0.96
N PRO A 1046 -16.94 -8.66 -0.08
CA PRO A 1046 -16.22 -9.86 -0.52
C PRO A 1046 -17.15 -11.04 -0.82
N GLN A 1047 -18.32 -11.11 -0.18
CA GLN A 1047 -19.21 -12.28 -0.24
C GLN A 1047 -20.51 -12.03 -1.02
N ASN A 1048 -20.83 -10.77 -1.29
CA ASN A 1048 -22.06 -10.33 -1.93
C ASN A 1048 -21.89 -10.21 -3.44
N THR A 1049 -23.00 -10.27 -4.16
CA THR A 1049 -23.03 -10.05 -5.60
C THR A 1049 -23.33 -8.58 -5.85
N LEU A 1050 -22.41 -7.86 -6.51
CA LEU A 1050 -22.66 -6.50 -6.97
C LEU A 1050 -23.27 -6.54 -8.37
N GLU A 1051 -24.43 -5.92 -8.52
CA GLU A 1051 -25.05 -5.61 -9.80
C GLU A 1051 -24.72 -4.17 -10.20
N GLU A 1052 -24.28 -3.98 -11.43
CA GLU A 1052 -24.02 -2.67 -12.02
C GLU A 1052 -24.91 -2.49 -13.26
N THR A 1053 -25.68 -1.40 -13.29
CA THR A 1053 -26.60 -1.08 -14.39
C THR A 1053 -26.31 0.32 -14.91
N TYR A 1054 -25.82 0.42 -16.15
CA TYR A 1054 -25.60 1.71 -16.82
C TYR A 1054 -26.74 2.03 -17.76
N GLN A 1055 -27.33 3.22 -17.61
CA GLN A 1055 -28.44 3.69 -18.44
C GLN A 1055 -27.93 4.64 -19.53
N MET A 1056 -28.11 4.26 -20.79
CA MET A 1056 -27.81 5.05 -21.97
C MET A 1056 -29.12 5.55 -22.59
N ARG A 1057 -29.45 6.84 -22.40
CA ARG A 1057 -30.73 7.41 -22.87
C ARG A 1057 -30.73 7.53 -24.39
N VAL A 1058 -31.90 7.45 -25.01
CA VAL A 1058 -32.07 7.62 -26.48
C VAL A 1058 -31.36 8.85 -27.00
N LEU A 1059 -31.52 10.00 -26.33
CA LEU A 1059 -30.89 11.26 -26.73
C LEU A 1059 -29.36 11.17 -26.70
N ASP A 1060 -28.79 10.54 -25.68
CA ASP A 1060 -27.34 10.36 -25.55
C ASP A 1060 -26.83 9.41 -26.66
N ILE A 1061 -27.56 8.32 -26.93
CA ILE A 1061 -27.23 7.40 -28.02
C ILE A 1061 -27.27 8.12 -29.37
N ALA A 1062 -28.35 8.83 -29.68
CA ALA A 1062 -28.49 9.56 -30.95
C ALA A 1062 -27.41 10.64 -31.14
N THR A 1063 -26.97 11.28 -30.05
CA THR A 1063 -25.95 12.34 -30.09
C THR A 1063 -24.54 11.77 -30.25
N TYR A 1064 -24.18 10.79 -29.43
CA TYR A 1064 -22.80 10.34 -29.28
C TYR A 1064 -22.46 9.10 -30.11
N VAL A 1065 -23.43 8.22 -30.41
CA VAL A 1065 -23.24 7.01 -31.24
C VAL A 1065 -23.38 7.35 -32.73
N ASN A 1066 -22.45 8.15 -33.23
CA ASN A 1066 -22.42 8.61 -34.62
C ASN A 1066 -21.29 7.97 -35.44
N GLN A 1067 -21.29 8.21 -36.76
CA GLN A 1067 -20.30 7.62 -37.67
C GLN A 1067 -18.88 8.11 -37.40
N LYS A 1068 -18.72 9.35 -36.91
CA LYS A 1068 -17.41 9.93 -36.54
C LYS A 1068 -16.79 9.16 -35.37
N LEU A 1069 -17.55 8.90 -34.30
CA LEU A 1069 -17.09 8.09 -33.17
C LEU A 1069 -16.61 6.70 -33.62
N TRP A 1070 -17.41 6.04 -34.46
CA TRP A 1070 -17.09 4.72 -34.99
C TRP A 1070 -15.78 4.70 -35.80
N GLN A 1071 -15.60 5.66 -36.73
CA GLN A 1071 -14.39 5.78 -37.52
C GLN A 1071 -13.16 6.05 -36.65
N ASN A 1072 -13.28 6.94 -35.65
CA ASN A 1072 -12.20 7.26 -34.73
C ASN A 1072 -11.74 6.02 -33.95
N MET A 1073 -12.68 5.23 -33.42
CA MET A 1073 -12.36 3.98 -32.71
C MET A 1073 -11.67 2.96 -33.63
N GLN A 1074 -12.12 2.83 -34.88
CA GLN A 1074 -11.51 1.92 -35.86
C GLN A 1074 -10.06 2.32 -36.18
N ILE A 1075 -9.79 3.61 -36.40
CA ILE A 1075 -8.44 4.14 -36.64
C ILE A 1075 -7.52 3.83 -35.46
N ILE A 1076 -7.99 4.08 -34.22
CA ILE A 1076 -7.21 3.81 -33.00
C ILE A 1076 -6.88 2.32 -32.89
N SER A 1077 -7.83 1.43 -33.20
CA SER A 1077 -7.64 -0.01 -33.04
C SER A 1077 -6.61 -0.63 -34.00
N HIS A 1078 -6.40 -0.04 -35.19
CA HIS A 1078 -5.52 -0.58 -36.23
C HIS A 1078 -4.17 0.14 -36.33
N SER A 1079 -4.08 1.42 -35.95
CA SER A 1079 -2.83 2.17 -36.12
C SER A 1079 -1.73 1.70 -35.18
N LYS A 1080 -0.54 1.41 -35.73
CA LYS A 1080 0.68 1.09 -34.96
C LYS A 1080 1.24 2.31 -34.19
N SER A 1081 0.75 3.52 -34.47
CA SER A 1081 1.12 4.72 -33.72
C SER A 1081 0.59 4.72 -32.28
N TYR A 1082 -0.46 3.95 -31.99
CA TYR A 1082 -1.01 3.84 -30.64
C TYR A 1082 -0.45 2.63 -29.89
N PRO A 1083 -0.37 2.70 -28.55
CA PRO A 1083 0.13 1.60 -27.73
C PRO A 1083 -0.72 0.33 -27.87
N GLN A 1084 -0.11 -0.86 -27.87
CA GLN A 1084 -0.83 -2.13 -28.05
C GLN A 1084 -1.96 -2.34 -27.03
N ASN A 1085 -1.74 -1.90 -25.77
CA ASN A 1085 -2.77 -1.97 -24.73
C ASN A 1085 -4.00 -1.11 -25.07
N LEU A 1086 -3.81 0.08 -25.64
CA LEU A 1086 -4.92 0.94 -26.07
C LEU A 1086 -5.65 0.33 -27.27
N ARG A 1087 -4.92 -0.14 -28.28
CA ARG A 1087 -5.51 -0.83 -29.44
C ARG A 1087 -6.28 -2.09 -29.05
N SER A 1088 -5.82 -2.76 -27.98
CA SER A 1088 -6.49 -3.92 -27.40
C SER A 1088 -7.76 -3.48 -26.64
N ALA A 1089 -7.67 -2.46 -25.78
CA ALA A 1089 -8.78 -2.02 -24.94
C ALA A 1089 -9.93 -1.39 -25.74
N ILE A 1090 -9.64 -0.62 -26.80
CA ILE A 1090 -10.65 0.05 -27.62
C ILE A 1090 -11.63 -0.92 -28.29
N LYS A 1091 -11.21 -2.17 -28.54
CA LYS A 1091 -12.06 -3.21 -29.15
C LYS A 1091 -13.27 -3.55 -28.28
N ASP A 1092 -13.12 -3.51 -26.96
CA ASP A 1092 -14.24 -3.78 -26.04
C ASP A 1092 -15.27 -2.62 -26.12
N ALA A 1093 -14.84 -1.37 -26.34
CA ALA A 1093 -15.76 -0.25 -26.60
C ALA A 1093 -16.41 -0.33 -27.99
N ILE A 1094 -15.67 -0.74 -29.03
CA ILE A 1094 -16.23 -0.96 -30.38
C ILE A 1094 -17.39 -1.95 -30.32
N GLU A 1095 -17.25 -3.02 -29.53
CA GLU A 1095 -18.32 -4.01 -29.32
C GLU A 1095 -19.58 -3.37 -28.73
N LEU A 1096 -19.45 -2.53 -27.68
CA LEU A 1096 -20.59 -1.80 -27.11
C LEU A 1096 -21.25 -0.87 -28.14
N ILE A 1097 -20.46 -0.05 -28.84
CA ILE A 1097 -20.97 0.89 -29.84
C ILE A 1097 -21.68 0.13 -30.97
N TYR A 1098 -21.16 -1.03 -31.39
CA TYR A 1098 -21.81 -1.87 -32.39
C TYR A 1098 -23.21 -2.30 -31.95
N LYS A 1099 -23.35 -2.83 -30.72
CA LYS A 1099 -24.66 -3.24 -30.17
C LYS A 1099 -25.63 -2.06 -30.03
N LEU A 1100 -25.14 -0.85 -29.70
CA LEU A 1100 -25.98 0.35 -29.62
C LEU A 1100 -26.48 0.83 -31.00
N LYS A 1101 -25.66 0.72 -32.06
CA LYS A 1101 -26.04 1.10 -33.44
C LYS A 1101 -27.19 0.26 -33.99
N GLU A 1102 -27.36 -0.98 -33.53
CA GLU A 1102 -28.46 -1.85 -33.95
C GLU A 1102 -29.85 -1.31 -33.54
N GLN A 1103 -29.95 -0.51 -32.47
CA GLN A 1103 -31.21 -0.06 -31.87
C GLN A 1103 -31.11 1.38 -31.31
N ILE A 1104 -31.08 2.38 -32.19
CA ILE A 1104 -30.88 3.80 -31.82
C ILE A 1104 -32.13 4.43 -31.17
N ASN A 1105 -33.31 3.85 -31.38
CA ASN A 1105 -34.60 4.48 -31.04
C ASN A 1105 -35.10 4.21 -29.60
N LYS A 1106 -34.32 3.51 -28.76
CA LYS A 1106 -34.73 3.13 -27.39
C LYS A 1106 -33.60 3.35 -26.39
N THR A 1107 -33.97 3.69 -25.16
CA THR A 1107 -33.02 3.72 -24.03
C THR A 1107 -32.46 2.31 -23.86
N GLN A 1108 -31.15 2.22 -23.70
CA GLN A 1108 -30.45 0.95 -23.54
C GLN A 1108 -29.86 0.86 -22.12
N TYR A 1109 -29.89 -0.34 -21.56
CA TYR A 1109 -29.30 -0.66 -20.26
C TYR A 1109 -28.16 -1.65 -20.44
N LEU A 1110 -27.00 -1.35 -19.87
CA LEU A 1110 -25.89 -2.29 -19.77
C LEU A 1110 -25.87 -2.87 -18.36
N GLU A 1111 -26.20 -4.16 -18.24
CA GLU A 1111 -26.25 -4.90 -16.98
C GLU A 1111 -25.04 -5.84 -16.84
N GLN A 1112 -24.47 -5.89 -15.64
CA GLN A 1112 -23.43 -6.87 -15.31
C GLN A 1112 -23.42 -7.21 -13.82
N PHE A 1113 -22.86 -8.37 -13.51
CA PHE A 1113 -22.74 -8.87 -12.14
C PHE A 1113 -21.27 -9.14 -11.83
N SER A 1114 -20.86 -8.80 -10.61
CA SER A 1114 -19.51 -9.07 -10.15
C SER A 1114 -19.50 -9.53 -8.70
N LYS A 1115 -18.51 -10.37 -8.40
CA LYS A 1115 -18.19 -10.82 -7.06
C LYS A 1115 -16.68 -10.78 -7.01
N ASN A 1116 -16.07 -9.93 -6.20
CA ASN A 1116 -14.62 -9.90 -6.03
C ASN A 1116 -14.28 -9.70 -4.55
N LEU A 1117 -13.26 -10.42 -4.07
CA LEU A 1117 -12.88 -10.38 -2.64
C LEU A 1117 -12.26 -9.04 -2.22
N ASP A 1118 -11.81 -8.25 -3.19
CA ASP A 1118 -11.10 -6.97 -3.03
C ASP A 1118 -11.95 -5.75 -3.45
N GLN A 1119 -13.29 -5.89 -3.47
CA GLN A 1119 -14.22 -4.80 -3.79
C GLN A 1119 -14.72 -4.07 -2.54
N TYR A 1120 -14.83 -2.75 -2.66
CA TYR A 1120 -15.31 -1.86 -1.60
C TYR A 1120 -16.17 -0.75 -2.20
N TYR A 1121 -17.16 -0.29 -1.44
CA TYR A 1121 -17.80 1.00 -1.70
C TYR A 1121 -17.49 1.98 -0.56
N ALA A 1122 -17.42 3.26 -0.87
CA ALA A 1122 -17.27 4.33 0.12
C ALA A 1122 -18.34 5.40 -0.04
N LEU A 1123 -18.86 5.86 1.10
CA LEU A 1123 -19.87 6.89 1.19
C LEU A 1123 -19.59 7.84 2.37
N PRO A 1124 -19.99 9.12 2.27
CA PRO A 1124 -19.94 10.04 3.40
C PRO A 1124 -20.88 9.65 4.54
N LEU A 1125 -20.40 9.68 5.79
CA LEU A 1125 -21.19 9.38 6.99
C LEU A 1125 -22.38 10.32 7.18
N PHE A 1126 -22.28 11.58 6.74
CA PHE A 1126 -23.36 12.54 6.88
C PHE A 1126 -24.58 12.22 6.02
N ILE A 1127 -24.51 11.26 5.08
CA ILE A 1127 -25.69 10.78 4.34
C ILE A 1127 -26.76 10.26 5.29
N PHE A 1128 -26.37 9.66 6.42
CA PHE A 1128 -27.36 9.18 7.39
C PHE A 1128 -28.17 10.31 7.98
N ILE A 1129 -27.62 11.52 8.16
CA ILE A 1129 -28.33 12.67 8.74
C ILE A 1129 -28.95 13.58 7.70
N SER A 1130 -28.24 13.87 6.61
CA SER A 1130 -28.64 14.83 5.57
C SER A 1130 -29.07 14.15 4.27
N GLY A 1131 -29.54 12.90 4.34
CA GLY A 1131 -29.89 12.09 3.16
C GLY A 1131 -30.98 12.70 2.28
N GLU A 1132 -32.03 13.26 2.87
CA GLU A 1132 -33.13 13.91 2.12
C GLU A 1132 -32.65 15.15 1.35
N VAL A 1133 -31.79 15.96 1.97
CA VAL A 1133 -31.19 17.15 1.35
C VAL A 1133 -30.31 16.77 0.15
N LEU A 1134 -29.49 15.73 0.30
CA LEU A 1134 -28.66 15.21 -0.79
C LEU A 1134 -29.54 14.66 -1.92
N LYS A 1135 -30.59 13.93 -1.58
CA LYS A 1135 -31.53 13.37 -2.56
C LYS A 1135 -32.22 14.45 -3.38
N GLU A 1136 -32.70 15.50 -2.74
CA GLU A 1136 -33.29 16.66 -3.42
C GLU A 1136 -32.27 17.32 -4.36
N TYR A 1137 -31.05 17.55 -3.88
CA TYR A 1137 -29.97 18.13 -4.67
C TYR A 1137 -29.66 17.31 -5.93
N PHE A 1138 -29.42 16.00 -5.80
CA PHE A 1138 -29.05 15.16 -6.95
C PHE A 1138 -30.22 14.86 -7.90
N SER A 1139 -31.45 14.81 -7.39
CA SER A 1139 -32.65 14.63 -8.24
C SER A 1139 -32.81 15.76 -9.27
N ASN A 1140 -32.31 16.96 -8.96
CA ASN A 1140 -32.34 18.12 -9.85
C ASN A 1140 -31.21 18.12 -10.91
N GLN A 1141 -30.33 17.11 -10.94
CA GLN A 1141 -29.19 17.00 -11.86
C GLN A 1141 -28.35 18.30 -11.96
N PRO A 1142 -27.81 18.80 -10.83
CA PRO A 1142 -27.10 20.06 -10.80
C PRO A 1142 -25.80 19.99 -11.60
N GLU A 1143 -25.40 21.10 -12.19
CA GLU A 1143 -24.07 21.24 -12.76
C GLU A 1143 -23.08 21.52 -11.62
N GLU A 1144 -22.32 20.50 -11.24
CA GLU A 1144 -21.30 20.62 -10.22
C GLU A 1144 -20.03 21.29 -10.78
N PRO A 1145 -19.35 22.15 -9.99
CA PRO A 1145 -18.10 22.77 -10.43
C PRO A 1145 -17.06 21.70 -10.83
N GLU A 1146 -16.38 21.94 -11.95
CA GLU A 1146 -15.22 21.14 -12.35
C GLU A 1146 -14.20 21.13 -11.20
N ASP A 1147 -13.62 19.96 -10.90
CA ASP A 1147 -12.69 19.70 -9.80
C ASP A 1147 -13.24 19.75 -8.36
N GLU A 1148 -14.52 20.07 -8.15
CA GLU A 1148 -15.15 20.00 -6.82
C GLU A 1148 -16.36 19.06 -6.79
N ARG A 1149 -16.55 18.23 -7.82
CA ARG A 1149 -17.62 17.24 -7.88
C ARG A 1149 -17.50 16.24 -6.74
N PHE A 1150 -18.61 15.81 -6.14
CA PHE A 1150 -18.57 14.85 -5.03
C PHE A 1150 -17.81 13.57 -5.37
N ARG A 1151 -17.97 13.06 -6.61
CA ARG A 1151 -17.20 11.90 -7.10
C ARG A 1151 -15.69 12.12 -7.00
N ASP A 1152 -15.21 13.27 -7.45
CA ASP A 1152 -13.78 13.58 -7.51
C ASP A 1152 -13.21 13.83 -6.10
N ILE A 1153 -13.99 14.47 -5.23
CA ILE A 1153 -13.68 14.62 -3.80
C ILE A 1153 -13.53 13.25 -3.13
N LEU A 1154 -14.51 12.35 -3.29
CA LEU A 1154 -14.49 11.02 -2.70
C LEU A 1154 -13.32 10.18 -3.26
N ALA A 1155 -13.09 10.25 -4.57
CA ALA A 1155 -11.97 9.59 -5.21
C ALA A 1155 -10.61 10.09 -4.69
N ALA A 1156 -10.46 11.41 -4.50
CA ALA A 1156 -9.26 12.02 -3.95
C ALA A 1156 -9.06 11.64 -2.48
N TYR A 1157 -10.13 11.65 -1.68
CA TYR A 1157 -10.09 11.27 -0.26
C TYR A 1157 -9.64 9.81 -0.11
N ILE A 1158 -10.26 8.88 -0.84
CA ILE A 1158 -9.91 7.45 -0.78
C ILE A 1158 -8.47 7.20 -1.25
N ARG A 1159 -7.99 7.89 -2.29
CA ARG A 1159 -6.60 7.76 -2.79
C ARG A 1159 -5.55 8.27 -1.80
N LEU A 1160 -5.91 9.20 -0.90
CA LEU A 1160 -5.01 9.66 0.17
C LEU A 1160 -4.88 8.63 1.30
N LEU A 1161 -5.92 7.82 1.50
CA LEU A 1161 -5.96 6.82 2.56
C LEU A 1161 -5.41 5.46 2.11
N TYR A 1162 -5.72 5.02 0.89
CA TYR A 1162 -5.43 3.67 0.42
C TYR A 1162 -4.98 3.63 -1.05
N PRO A 1163 -4.15 2.65 -1.44
CA PRO A 1163 -3.89 2.37 -2.84
C PRO A 1163 -5.15 1.78 -3.48
N VAL A 1164 -5.75 2.51 -4.41
CA VAL A 1164 -7.00 2.11 -5.06
C VAL A 1164 -6.86 2.02 -6.56
N ASN A 1165 -7.47 0.98 -7.11
CA ASN A 1165 -7.61 0.78 -8.55
C ASN A 1165 -9.09 0.90 -8.93
N ASN A 1166 -9.34 1.38 -10.16
CA ASN A 1166 -10.64 1.30 -10.81
C ASN A 1166 -11.79 1.93 -10.00
N ILE A 1167 -11.90 3.26 -10.03
CA ILE A 1167 -12.97 3.98 -9.33
C ILE A 1167 -14.19 4.10 -10.26
N LEU A 1168 -15.33 3.64 -9.78
CA LEU A 1168 -16.64 3.73 -10.40
C LEU A 1168 -17.58 4.57 -9.51
N PRO A 1169 -18.66 5.18 -10.05
CA PRO A 1169 -19.10 5.17 -11.46
C PRO A 1169 -18.16 5.88 -12.44
N ILE A 1170 -18.39 5.69 -13.75
CA ILE A 1170 -17.62 6.36 -14.82
C ILE A 1170 -17.99 7.84 -14.89
N GLY A 1171 -19.29 8.16 -14.77
CA GLY A 1171 -19.79 9.53 -14.63
C GLY A 1171 -19.96 9.96 -13.18
N ASP A 1172 -20.51 11.15 -13.00
CA ASP A 1172 -20.74 11.90 -11.77
C ASP A 1172 -22.24 12.14 -11.48
N LYS A 1173 -23.14 11.63 -12.32
CA LYS A 1173 -24.58 11.84 -12.20
C LYS A 1173 -25.20 10.85 -11.21
N TYR A 1174 -25.29 11.26 -9.95
CA TYR A 1174 -25.98 10.52 -8.90
C TYR A 1174 -27.49 10.80 -8.90
N LYS A 1175 -28.30 9.85 -8.44
CA LYS A 1175 -29.76 10.02 -8.25
C LYS A 1175 -30.11 10.47 -6.83
N GLU A 1176 -29.53 9.82 -5.82
CA GLU A 1176 -29.92 10.01 -4.41
C GLU A 1176 -28.75 10.56 -3.57
N PHE A 1177 -27.56 9.98 -3.66
CA PHE A 1177 -26.40 10.38 -2.85
C PHE A 1177 -25.09 10.01 -3.53
N PRO A 1178 -23.97 10.65 -3.16
CA PRO A 1178 -22.69 10.39 -3.79
C PRO A 1178 -21.99 9.20 -3.13
N PHE A 1179 -21.43 8.33 -3.95
CA PHE A 1179 -20.61 7.20 -3.51
C PHE A 1179 -19.53 6.89 -4.54
N VAL A 1180 -18.52 6.12 -4.14
CA VAL A 1180 -17.55 5.53 -5.06
C VAL A 1180 -17.39 4.05 -4.79
N LEU A 1181 -17.32 3.25 -5.85
CA LEU A 1181 -16.93 1.84 -5.81
C LEU A 1181 -15.49 1.73 -6.29
N PHE A 1182 -14.67 0.94 -5.60
CA PHE A 1182 -13.28 0.75 -5.98
C PHE A 1182 -12.76 -0.63 -5.57
N ARG A 1183 -11.59 -0.98 -6.11
CA ARG A 1183 -10.85 -2.16 -5.68
C ARG A 1183 -9.59 -1.76 -4.93
N SER A 1184 -9.32 -2.42 -3.81
CA SER A 1184 -8.09 -2.24 -3.06
C SER A 1184 -7.64 -3.56 -2.44
N TYR A 1185 -6.45 -4.01 -2.82
CA TYR A 1185 -5.90 -5.28 -2.38
C TYR A 1185 -5.37 -5.20 -0.95
N SER A 1186 -4.76 -4.07 -0.57
CA SER A 1186 -4.11 -3.92 0.72
C SER A 1186 -4.96 -3.20 1.76
N LEU A 1187 -6.16 -2.70 1.43
CA LEU A 1187 -6.96 -1.91 2.39
C LEU A 1187 -7.22 -2.67 3.69
N GLY A 1188 -7.77 -3.88 3.60
CA GLY A 1188 -8.02 -4.70 4.79
C GLY A 1188 -6.74 -5.04 5.56
N GLU A 1189 -5.61 -5.14 4.88
CA GLU A 1189 -4.31 -5.46 5.49
C GLU A 1189 -3.71 -4.26 6.22
N ILE A 1190 -3.80 -3.07 5.60
CA ILE A 1190 -3.42 -1.78 6.18
C ILE A 1190 -4.20 -1.56 7.48
N ARG A 1191 -5.52 -1.81 7.44
CA ARG A 1191 -6.40 -1.70 8.61
C ARG A 1191 -6.02 -2.68 9.72
N LYS A 1192 -5.80 -3.95 9.38
CA LYS A 1192 -5.42 -4.97 10.37
C LYS A 1192 -4.13 -4.64 11.12
N LYS A 1193 -3.13 -4.05 10.45
CA LYS A 1193 -1.82 -3.83 11.07
C LYS A 1193 -1.82 -2.84 12.23
N SER A 1194 -2.77 -1.90 12.29
CA SER A 1194 -2.89 -0.89 13.36
C SER A 1194 -2.90 -1.50 14.77
N PHE A 1195 -3.31 -2.76 14.89
CA PHE A 1195 -3.44 -3.46 16.19
C PHE A 1195 -2.56 -4.72 16.31
N THR A 1196 -1.71 -4.99 15.32
CA THR A 1196 -0.81 -6.16 15.36
C THR A 1196 0.36 -5.94 16.32
N ASP A 1197 0.91 -7.03 16.85
CA ASP A 1197 2.08 -7.04 17.75
C ASP A 1197 3.42 -7.12 17.00
N LYS A 1198 3.38 -7.02 15.66
CA LYS A 1198 4.57 -6.92 14.78
C LYS A 1198 5.15 -5.50 14.75
N TYR A 1199 4.33 -4.47 15.00
CA TYR A 1199 4.72 -3.07 14.97
C TYR A 1199 4.57 -2.43 16.34
N LEU A 1200 5.57 -1.66 16.76
CA LEU A 1200 5.52 -0.96 18.05
C LEU A 1200 4.49 0.18 18.02
N LEU A 1201 4.50 0.99 16.96
CA LEU A 1201 3.76 2.26 16.90
C LEU A 1201 3.19 2.51 15.50
N THR A 1202 1.91 2.91 15.45
CA THR A 1202 1.21 3.40 14.26
C THR A 1202 0.67 4.80 14.61
N SER A 1203 1.30 5.86 14.11
CA SER A 1203 0.93 7.25 14.41
C SER A 1203 1.23 8.17 13.24
N ASN A 1204 0.40 9.21 13.09
CA ASN A 1204 0.61 10.21 12.05
C ASN A 1204 1.66 11.27 12.42
N GLU A 1205 2.07 11.35 13.69
CA GLU A 1205 3.03 12.34 14.18
C GLU A 1205 4.29 11.72 14.81
N LEU A 1206 4.10 10.64 15.57
CA LEU A 1206 5.22 9.95 16.21
C LEU A 1206 5.88 9.00 15.20
N ASN A 1207 7.18 9.20 14.94
CA ASN A 1207 7.95 8.40 14.00
C ASN A 1207 9.13 7.74 14.70
N VAL A 1208 9.27 6.42 14.51
CA VAL A 1208 10.35 5.60 15.07
C VAL A 1208 11.74 6.10 14.66
N LEU A 1209 11.92 6.68 13.47
CA LEU A 1209 13.21 7.25 13.08
C LEU A 1209 13.58 8.48 13.92
N ASN A 1210 12.60 9.36 14.20
CA ASN A 1210 12.81 10.49 15.10
C ASN A 1210 13.13 10.01 16.52
N LEU A 1211 12.48 8.92 16.94
CA LEU A 1211 12.81 8.27 18.21
C LEU A 1211 14.29 7.87 18.25
N ILE A 1212 14.78 7.17 17.23
CA ILE A 1212 16.18 6.74 17.11
C ILE A 1212 17.13 7.94 17.12
N LEU A 1213 16.83 8.99 16.36
CA LEU A 1213 17.66 10.20 16.28
C LEU A 1213 17.65 11.04 17.56
N SER A 1214 16.60 10.92 18.37
CA SER A 1214 16.45 11.65 19.64
C SER A 1214 17.20 11.02 20.82
N GLN A 1215 17.77 9.82 20.64
CA GLN A 1215 18.60 9.19 21.66
C GLN A 1215 19.95 9.92 21.76
N LYS A 1216 20.36 10.23 22.99
CA LYS A 1216 21.73 10.71 23.25
C LYS A 1216 22.69 9.52 23.10
N ASP A 1217 23.80 9.73 22.40
CA ASP A 1217 24.94 8.81 22.47
C ASP A 1217 25.34 8.63 23.93
N SER A 1218 25.42 7.38 24.40
CA SER A 1218 26.03 7.03 25.68
C SER A 1218 27.54 7.28 25.64
#